data_AF-A0A026X0L7-F1
#
_entry.id   AF-A0A026X0L7-F1
#
_cell.length_a   1.000
_cell.length_b   1.000
_cell.length_c   1.000
_cell.angle_alpha   90.00
_cell.angle_beta   90.00
_cell.angle_gamma   90.00
#
_symmetry.space_group_name_H-M   'P 1'
#
loop_
_entity.id
_entity.type
_entity.pdbx_description
1 polymer ?
#
loop_
_entity_poly.entity_id
_entity_poly.type
_entity_poly.pdbx_seq_one_letter_code
_entity_poly.pdbx_strand_id
1 'polypeptide(L)'
;MFTTLKNKIREEIGSDVSAVVRNAGNIRAINSRHVSQTGSTSSISGSQVSLDGSREENAASPLPPVSPKRENSFELKLSDGMQLSAKDIKRFESREDEWRKRLAKKETEMLKRMEKKEEEWKTRLLEREKEWKKVVEKQEKEKRKLEEEIKKIELAKHTVECALRDAEEYKKKLYSFQEDAEQLEGFQTQEMAKIKHLLLAKEQEVEEKSHHLKDATAEVEYLKTEVSRLRRYEDELNNVQDEMETMRHSTQRKTTQLSCELAKAEEEVRHLKEKVFVLEQRIALETNDEVTVDERIAELMRERTLLERKLEEAHLHLSDIKTSWSGQISSLETQVGRLSRQAGEEGVERRRVEKEKEALKQRIKQLEADIEESSSKQIAHLKSKLENTTSELTATTSELANLRTSLEEEQSNNSSLRLELAHLREILESERTITAELRVFLEKERDEKDAALLRNAQVSQDIEIVKQENRQQEIENVELQSRVENLEDDLVGKVKEAEKVAVTLKEFEQKLAKLEEVEHSRDKLEGNERILKSSLLDLEEQLSEKNKTIKVLQQRLTDMKKTLQRELKIPSSLLDSDVEASAAILNPSSSKTVTARHNNSREDDVNFKYLKHVLIKFLTSREYEALHLTRAVATLLHFSPEEERLLQETLEWKMSWFGTRPNLGFGQTAKAIPPS
;
A
#
# COMPACT_ATOMS: atom_id res chain seq x y z
N MET A 1 -9.42 23.10 -30.80
CA MET A 1 -8.84 22.55 -29.55
C MET A 1 -8.39 23.65 -28.58
N PHE A 2 -7.51 24.59 -28.96
CA PHE A 2 -7.11 25.71 -28.09
C PHE A 2 -8.28 26.54 -27.50
N THR A 3 -9.33 26.79 -28.29
CA THR A 3 -10.55 27.47 -27.82
C THR A 3 -11.28 26.69 -26.71
N THR A 4 -11.35 25.36 -26.84
CA THR A 4 -11.97 24.46 -25.87
C THR A 4 -11.22 24.49 -24.53
N LEU A 5 -9.89 24.43 -24.57
CA LEU A 5 -9.03 24.51 -23.39
C LEU A 5 -9.13 25.89 -22.70
N LYS A 6 -9.15 26.97 -23.48
CA LYS A 6 -9.27 28.35 -22.99
C LYS A 6 -10.65 28.68 -22.37
N ASN A 7 -11.67 27.87 -22.66
CA ASN A 7 -12.96 27.93 -21.98
C ASN A 7 -12.96 27.08 -20.70
N LYS A 8 -12.38 25.88 -20.72
CA LYS A 8 -12.30 25.03 -19.52
C LYS A 8 -11.51 25.68 -18.38
N ILE A 9 -10.38 26.33 -18.70
CA ILE A 9 -9.59 27.14 -17.73
C ILE A 9 -10.41 28.32 -17.15
N ARG A 10 -11.40 28.83 -17.89
CA ARG A 10 -12.31 29.90 -17.43
C ARG A 10 -13.41 29.38 -16.50
N GLU A 11 -13.86 28.14 -16.70
CA GLU A 11 -14.82 27.48 -15.81
C GLU A 11 -14.18 27.07 -14.48
N GLU A 12 -12.97 26.50 -14.50
CA GLU A 12 -12.33 25.95 -13.29
C GLU A 12 -11.77 27.01 -12.32
N ILE A 13 -11.33 28.17 -12.81
CA ILE A 13 -10.67 29.19 -11.96
C ILE A 13 -11.67 30.16 -11.31
N GLY A 14 -12.86 30.33 -11.89
CA GLY A 14 -13.81 31.37 -11.47
C GLY A 14 -13.37 32.79 -11.85
N SER A 15 -14.30 33.73 -11.81
CA SER A 15 -14.09 35.10 -12.31
C SER A 15 -13.68 36.09 -11.21
N ASP A 16 -12.44 36.05 -10.73
CA ASP A 16 -11.83 37.28 -10.19
C ASP A 16 -10.29 37.30 -10.24
N VAL A 17 -9.72 38.06 -11.18
CA VAL A 17 -8.26 38.28 -11.32
C VAL A 17 -7.96 39.79 -11.33
N SER A 18 -8.60 40.54 -10.43
CA SER A 18 -8.31 41.97 -10.21
C SER A 18 -8.07 42.36 -8.74
N ALA A 19 -8.14 41.41 -7.81
CA ALA A 19 -7.88 41.66 -6.38
C ALA A 19 -6.38 41.68 -5.99
N VAL A 20 -5.54 40.86 -6.62
CA VAL A 20 -4.21 40.49 -6.09
C VAL A 20 -3.08 41.49 -6.41
N VAL A 21 -3.22 42.32 -7.44
CA VAL A 21 -2.11 43.16 -7.97
C VAL A 21 -1.79 44.39 -7.09
N ARG A 22 -2.55 44.67 -6.03
CA ARG A 22 -2.54 45.99 -5.36
C ARG A 22 -1.55 46.20 -4.21
N ASN A 23 -0.83 45.18 -3.75
CA ASN A 23 0.06 45.26 -2.56
C ASN A 23 1.57 45.13 -2.85
N ALA A 24 2.02 45.42 -4.07
CA ALA A 24 3.43 45.40 -4.46
C ALA A 24 3.96 46.83 -4.74
N GLY A 25 4.04 47.69 -3.72
CA GLY A 25 4.43 49.09 -3.95
C GLY A 25 4.62 49.97 -2.72
N ASN A 26 5.65 49.70 -1.89
CA ASN A 26 6.44 50.76 -1.22
C ASN A 26 7.62 50.21 -0.40
N ILE A 27 8.85 50.45 -0.86
CA ILE A 27 9.92 51.21 -0.15
C ILE A 27 11.25 51.03 -0.92
N ARG A 28 12.01 52.12 -1.07
CA ARG A 28 13.33 52.16 -1.69
C ARG A 28 14.43 52.22 -0.61
N ALA A 29 15.56 51.59 -0.90
CA ALA A 29 16.74 51.39 -0.04
C ALA A 29 17.30 52.62 0.70
N ILE A 30 18.03 52.35 1.79
CA ILE A 30 19.23 53.08 2.27
C ILE A 30 20.14 52.09 3.03
N ASN A 31 21.46 52.34 3.03
CA ASN A 31 22.49 51.49 3.63
C ASN A 31 22.67 51.69 5.15
N SER A 32 23.12 50.64 5.86
CA SER A 32 24.36 50.69 6.68
C SER A 32 24.84 49.27 7.05
N ARG A 33 25.94 49.14 7.81
CA ARG A 33 26.65 47.88 8.11
C ARG A 33 27.21 47.91 9.55
N HIS A 34 27.47 46.72 10.12
CA HIS A 34 28.20 46.40 11.37
C HIS A 34 27.48 46.48 12.75
N VAL A 35 27.61 45.36 13.50
CA VAL A 35 27.95 45.21 14.94
C VAL A 35 27.00 45.89 15.96
N SER A 36 26.30 45.17 16.84
CA SER A 36 26.81 44.18 17.82
C SER A 36 25.82 43.05 18.15
N GLN A 37 26.26 42.02 18.88
CA GLN A 37 25.46 40.82 19.24
C GLN A 37 25.47 40.56 20.77
N THR A 38 24.34 40.18 21.36
CA THR A 38 24.16 39.99 22.83
C THR A 38 23.14 38.87 23.15
N GLY A 39 23.32 38.18 24.31
CA GLY A 39 22.45 37.10 24.83
C GLY A 39 22.74 35.72 24.20
N SER A 40 23.20 34.66 24.92
CA SER A 40 22.70 33.99 26.14
C SER A 40 21.35 33.30 25.89
N THR A 41 21.13 31.99 26.10
CA THR A 41 21.66 30.98 27.06
C THR A 41 21.60 29.56 26.44
N SER A 42 22.08 28.43 26.98
CA SER A 42 23.01 28.07 28.10
C SER A 42 23.54 26.63 27.84
N SER A 43 24.72 26.29 28.40
CA SER A 43 25.44 25.04 28.09
C SER A 43 25.43 24.00 29.23
N ILE A 44 25.70 22.72 28.90
CA ILE A 44 26.14 21.68 29.85
C ILE A 44 27.36 20.95 29.27
N SER A 45 28.51 21.00 29.96
CA SER A 45 29.53 19.92 30.05
C SER A 45 30.80 20.42 30.76
N GLY A 46 31.58 19.48 31.32
CA GLY A 46 33.02 19.68 31.59
C GLY A 46 33.38 20.21 32.97
N SER A 47 33.55 19.31 33.95
CA SER A 47 34.29 19.58 35.20
C SER A 47 35.67 18.94 35.14
N GLN A 48 36.73 19.71 35.41
CA GLN A 48 37.98 19.18 35.96
C GLN A 48 38.92 20.28 36.48
N VAL A 49 39.72 19.95 37.52
CA VAL A 49 40.86 20.72 38.10
C VAL A 49 40.49 22.02 38.84
N SER A 50 41.21 22.49 39.87
CA SER A 50 41.77 21.85 41.09
C SER A 50 42.29 22.94 42.07
N LEU A 51 42.32 22.61 43.37
CA LEU A 51 43.12 23.18 44.47
C LEU A 51 43.14 24.70 44.82
N ASP A 52 42.83 24.93 46.10
CA ASP A 52 43.61 25.71 47.10
C ASP A 52 43.48 27.25 47.21
N GLY A 53 43.67 27.73 48.46
CA GLY A 53 43.81 29.13 48.87
C GLY A 53 42.50 29.91 49.07
N SER A 54 42.13 30.47 50.23
CA SER A 54 42.35 30.28 51.69
C SER A 54 41.78 31.54 52.38
N ARG A 55 41.69 31.54 53.73
CA ARG A 55 41.76 32.73 54.62
C ARG A 55 40.49 33.60 54.90
N GLU A 56 40.17 33.71 56.21
CA GLU A 56 39.76 34.86 57.08
C GLU A 56 38.92 36.06 56.50
N GLU A 57 38.05 36.78 57.25
CA GLU A 57 37.80 36.87 58.70
C GLU A 57 36.39 37.41 59.11
N ASN A 58 36.17 37.50 60.43
CA ASN A 58 35.04 38.02 61.24
C ASN A 58 34.24 39.27 60.80
N ALA A 59 32.94 39.33 61.16
CA ALA A 59 32.28 40.51 61.81
C ALA A 59 30.83 40.27 62.37
N ALA A 60 30.67 40.52 63.69
CA ALA A 60 29.51 41.06 64.43
C ALA A 60 28.02 40.56 64.26
N SER A 61 27.54 39.83 65.29
CA SER A 61 26.53 40.24 66.34
C SER A 61 25.35 41.18 66.01
N PRO A 62 24.13 41.05 66.64
CA PRO A 62 24.00 41.01 68.12
C PRO A 62 22.79 40.31 68.83
N LEU A 63 23.09 39.74 70.02
CA LEU A 63 22.26 39.72 71.27
C LEU A 63 20.95 38.84 71.28
N PRO A 64 20.16 38.74 72.40
CA PRO A 64 20.33 37.69 73.43
C PRO A 64 18.93 37.10 73.88
N PRO A 65 18.63 36.63 75.13
CA PRO A 65 19.42 36.24 76.31
C PRO A 65 18.99 34.88 76.96
N VAL A 66 19.52 34.61 78.17
CA VAL A 66 19.04 33.65 79.20
C VAL A 66 19.31 32.15 79.00
N SER A 67 20.45 31.71 79.55
CA SER A 67 20.51 30.52 80.41
C SER A 67 21.22 30.89 81.74
N PRO A 68 20.98 30.19 82.87
CA PRO A 68 21.05 30.87 84.18
C PRO A 68 22.44 30.93 84.82
N LYS A 69 22.71 32.05 85.51
CA LYS A 69 23.69 32.05 86.62
C LYS A 69 23.22 31.07 87.71
N ARG A 70 23.92 29.96 87.93
CA ARG A 70 23.79 29.18 89.17
C ARG A 70 25.09 28.60 89.75
N GLU A 71 26.20 29.30 89.54
CA GLU A 71 27.31 29.28 90.51
C GLU A 71 27.19 30.51 91.41
N ASN A 72 26.17 30.50 92.26
CA ASN A 72 26.14 31.34 93.44
C ASN A 72 25.81 30.47 94.66
N SER A 73 26.77 30.45 95.58
CA SER A 73 26.72 29.92 96.96
C SER A 73 25.54 29.03 97.35
N PHE A 74 25.83 27.75 97.55
CA PHE A 74 25.40 27.10 98.78
C PHE A 74 26.64 26.74 99.62
N GLU A 75 27.10 27.71 100.39
CA GLU A 75 27.95 27.44 101.56
C GLU A 75 27.22 26.46 102.50
N LEU A 76 27.55 25.18 102.45
CA LEU A 76 27.40 24.31 103.62
C LEU A 76 28.58 24.55 104.57
N LYS A 77 28.59 25.77 105.13
CA LYS A 77 29.39 26.14 106.28
C LYS A 77 29.07 25.18 107.42
N LEU A 78 30.05 24.37 107.81
CA LEU A 78 30.24 24.04 109.22
C LEU A 78 31.09 25.15 109.84
N SER A 79 30.45 26.32 110.00
CA SER A 79 30.95 27.43 110.82
C SER A 79 30.60 27.20 112.30
N ASP A 80 30.70 25.94 112.72
CA ASP A 80 30.60 25.43 114.08
C ASP A 80 31.48 24.16 114.14
N GLY A 81 32.04 23.85 115.31
CA GLY A 81 33.20 22.96 115.48
C GLY A 81 32.98 21.46 115.24
N MET A 82 31.96 21.05 114.49
CA MET A 82 31.64 19.65 114.25
C MET A 82 32.36 19.11 113.01
N GLN A 83 33.32 18.20 113.23
CA GLN A 83 33.84 17.36 112.16
C GLN A 83 32.73 16.45 111.62
N LEU A 84 32.49 16.45 110.31
CA LEU A 84 31.69 15.41 109.67
C LEU A 84 32.30 14.04 110.01
N SER A 85 31.51 13.11 110.54
CA SER A 85 32.02 11.78 110.82
C SER A 85 32.48 11.13 109.52
N ALA A 86 33.55 10.32 109.57
CA ALA A 86 33.97 9.50 108.43
C ALA A 86 32.84 8.54 107.94
N LYS A 87 31.80 8.30 108.76
CA LYS A 87 30.58 7.60 108.35
C LYS A 87 29.67 8.44 107.45
N ASP A 88 29.58 9.75 107.68
CA ASP A 88 28.69 10.64 106.95
C ASP A 88 29.34 11.12 105.65
N ILE A 89 30.65 11.38 105.67
CA ILE A 89 31.46 11.55 104.44
C ILE A 89 31.25 10.33 103.53
N LYS A 90 31.41 9.10 104.04
CA LYS A 90 31.13 7.87 103.27
C LYS A 90 29.69 7.73 102.77
N ARG A 91 28.69 8.27 103.48
CA ARG A 91 27.30 8.31 102.99
C ARG A 91 27.12 9.31 101.85
N PHE A 92 27.81 10.45 101.89
CA PHE A 92 27.81 11.42 100.79
C PHE A 92 28.61 10.90 99.59
N GLU A 93 29.81 10.35 99.78
CA GLU A 93 30.62 9.69 98.75
C GLU A 93 29.80 8.59 98.05
N SER A 94 29.21 7.66 98.81
CA SER A 94 28.39 6.57 98.24
C SER A 94 27.20 7.10 97.43
N ARG A 95 26.59 8.20 97.87
CA ARG A 95 25.45 8.84 97.20
C ARG A 95 25.89 9.62 95.96
N GLU A 96 27.05 10.27 96.00
CA GLU A 96 27.66 10.92 94.85
C GLU A 96 28.05 9.89 93.79
N ASP A 97 28.66 8.78 94.18
CA ASP A 97 28.98 7.65 93.31
C ASP A 97 27.71 7.05 92.67
N GLU A 98 26.62 6.96 93.43
CA GLU A 98 25.29 6.61 92.93
C GLU A 98 24.76 7.63 91.90
N TRP A 99 24.93 8.94 92.13
CA TRP A 99 24.55 9.97 91.16
C TRP A 99 25.44 9.98 89.92
N ARG A 100 26.75 9.81 90.06
CA ARG A 100 27.72 9.62 88.97
C ARG A 100 27.35 8.40 88.12
N LYS A 101 27.01 7.27 88.74
CA LYS A 101 26.53 6.05 88.06
C LYS A 101 25.19 6.28 87.33
N ARG A 102 24.25 7.03 87.92
CA ARG A 102 22.99 7.42 87.24
C ARG A 102 23.22 8.39 86.08
N LEU A 103 24.15 9.33 86.22
CA LEU A 103 24.53 10.29 85.18
C LEU A 103 25.21 9.59 84.02
N ALA A 104 26.26 8.81 84.26
CA ALA A 104 26.95 7.99 83.25
C ALA A 104 26.00 6.99 82.56
N LYS A 105 25.03 6.42 83.28
CA LYS A 105 23.96 5.62 82.66
C LYS A 105 23.07 6.47 81.75
N LYS A 106 22.74 7.72 82.11
CA LYS A 106 21.96 8.62 81.26
C LYS A 106 22.75 9.13 80.05
N GLU A 107 24.04 9.41 80.20
CA GLU A 107 24.95 9.79 79.12
C GLU A 107 25.10 8.66 78.11
N THR A 108 25.35 7.42 78.57
CA THR A 108 25.39 6.24 77.69
C THR A 108 24.03 5.88 77.07
N GLU A 109 22.92 6.10 77.79
CA GLU A 109 21.56 6.02 77.25
C GLU A 109 21.24 7.12 76.21
N MET A 110 21.92 8.26 76.25
CA MET A 110 21.77 9.35 75.27
C MET A 110 22.68 9.12 74.06
N LEU A 111 23.93 8.73 74.28
CA LEU A 111 24.86 8.31 73.21
C LEU A 111 24.24 7.20 72.36
N LYS A 112 23.73 6.12 72.97
CA LYS A 112 23.05 5.03 72.23
C LYS A 112 21.78 5.47 71.48
N ARG A 113 21.13 6.57 71.91
CA ARG A 113 19.99 7.16 71.17
C ARG A 113 20.45 8.05 70.01
N MET A 114 21.61 8.69 70.13
CA MET A 114 22.22 9.47 69.05
C MET A 114 22.82 8.54 68.00
N GLU A 115 23.63 7.57 68.42
CA GLU A 115 24.22 6.49 67.60
C GLU A 115 23.14 5.76 66.78
N LYS A 116 22.08 5.26 67.43
CA LYS A 116 20.95 4.64 66.72
C LYS A 116 20.27 5.59 65.72
N LYS A 117 20.19 6.90 66.03
CA LYS A 117 19.64 7.89 65.08
C LYS A 117 20.59 8.15 63.91
N GLU A 118 21.91 8.15 64.12
CA GLU A 118 22.89 8.23 63.04
C GLU A 118 22.83 6.99 62.14
N GLU A 119 22.67 5.79 62.71
CA GLU A 119 22.42 4.56 61.95
C GLU A 119 21.10 4.61 61.15
N GLU A 120 20.00 5.08 61.76
CA GLU A 120 18.71 5.28 61.08
C GLU A 120 18.83 6.32 59.94
N TRP A 121 19.53 7.44 60.16
CA TRP A 121 19.77 8.45 59.12
C TRP A 121 20.68 7.94 58.00
N LYS A 122 21.76 7.25 58.33
CA LYS A 122 22.70 6.63 57.39
C LYS A 122 22.01 5.57 56.53
N THR A 123 21.14 4.76 57.12
CA THR A 123 20.31 3.79 56.41
C THR A 123 19.35 4.50 55.43
N ARG A 124 18.60 5.50 55.91
CA ARG A 124 17.69 6.31 55.07
C ARG A 124 18.39 7.13 53.98
N LEU A 125 19.67 7.43 54.15
CA LEU A 125 20.50 8.07 53.12
C LEU A 125 20.90 7.07 52.05
N LEU A 126 21.40 5.89 52.44
CA LEU A 126 21.75 4.79 51.54
C LEU A 126 20.53 4.22 50.78
N GLU A 127 19.35 4.24 51.39
CA GLU A 127 18.09 3.86 50.73
C GLU A 127 17.73 4.87 49.63
N ARG A 128 17.72 6.17 49.95
CA ARG A 128 17.51 7.22 48.94
C ARG A 128 18.57 7.20 47.85
N GLU A 129 19.84 6.97 48.17
CA GLU A 129 20.92 6.87 47.18
C GLU A 129 20.64 5.72 46.19
N LYS A 130 20.18 4.57 46.68
CA LYS A 130 19.76 3.43 45.82
C LYS A 130 18.51 3.78 44.99
N GLU A 131 17.57 4.55 45.52
CA GLU A 131 16.39 5.01 44.77
C GLU A 131 16.78 5.99 43.65
N TRP A 132 17.55 7.03 43.96
CA TRP A 132 18.09 7.97 42.98
C TRP A 132 18.90 7.26 41.90
N LYS A 133 19.76 6.30 42.28
CA LYS A 133 20.55 5.51 41.32
C LYS A 133 19.66 4.70 40.37
N LYS A 134 18.58 4.08 40.86
CA LYS A 134 17.58 3.39 40.01
C LYS A 134 16.86 4.34 39.06
N VAL A 135 16.52 5.55 39.52
CA VAL A 135 15.87 6.58 38.67
C VAL A 135 16.80 7.05 37.57
N VAL A 136 18.07 7.35 37.88
CA VAL A 136 19.09 7.73 36.89
C VAL A 136 19.33 6.60 35.89
N GLU A 137 19.53 5.36 36.36
CA GLU A 137 19.76 4.20 35.48
C GLU A 137 18.54 3.93 34.55
N LYS A 138 17.32 4.21 35.02
CA LYS A 138 16.11 4.17 34.19
C LYS A 138 16.13 5.28 33.13
N GLN A 139 16.41 6.52 33.51
CA GLN A 139 16.48 7.66 32.60
C GLN A 139 17.59 7.49 31.54
N GLU A 140 18.74 6.91 31.89
CA GLU A 140 19.81 6.57 30.95
C GLU A 140 19.43 5.45 29.96
N LYS A 141 18.59 4.50 30.37
CA LYS A 141 18.03 3.47 29.48
C LYS A 141 16.97 4.06 28.55
N GLU A 142 16.13 4.96 29.04
CA GLU A 142 15.12 5.66 28.24
C GLU A 142 15.77 6.62 27.24
N LYS A 143 16.78 7.39 27.66
CA LYS A 143 17.60 8.24 26.79
C LYS A 143 18.24 7.44 25.64
N ARG A 144 18.89 6.30 25.94
CA ARG A 144 19.54 5.48 24.89
C ARG A 144 18.54 4.92 23.88
N LYS A 145 17.34 4.51 24.32
CA LYS A 145 16.27 4.09 23.39
C LYS A 145 15.86 5.22 22.45
N LEU A 146 15.66 6.43 22.97
CA LEU A 146 15.34 7.61 22.16
C LEU A 146 16.49 7.97 21.20
N GLU A 147 17.75 7.86 21.62
CA GLU A 147 18.91 8.05 20.73
C GLU A 147 19.01 6.99 19.62
N GLU A 148 18.60 5.74 19.89
CA GLU A 148 18.50 4.69 18.86
C GLU A 148 17.31 4.89 17.91
N GLU A 149 16.17 5.37 18.43
CA GLU A 149 14.98 5.69 17.63
C GLU A 149 15.23 6.90 16.73
N ILE A 150 15.87 7.95 17.24
CA ILE A 150 16.31 9.12 16.44
C ILE A 150 17.21 8.66 15.28
N LYS A 151 18.24 7.84 15.54
CA LYS A 151 19.13 7.32 14.48
C LYS A 151 18.40 6.49 13.42
N LYS A 152 17.39 5.71 13.82
CA LYS A 152 16.53 4.94 12.88
C LYS A 152 15.68 5.88 12.01
N ILE A 153 15.13 6.95 12.61
CA ILE A 153 14.36 7.98 11.90
C ILE A 153 15.25 8.79 10.95
N GLU A 154 16.47 9.17 11.37
CA GLU A 154 17.45 9.87 10.54
C GLU A 154 17.88 9.04 9.32
N LEU A 155 18.15 7.73 9.53
CA LEU A 155 18.47 6.82 8.44
C LEU A 155 17.31 6.67 7.45
N ALA A 156 16.09 6.41 7.95
CA ALA A 156 14.91 6.28 7.11
C ALA A 156 14.58 7.58 6.34
N LYS A 157 14.76 8.73 6.99
CA LYS A 157 14.66 10.05 6.35
C LYS A 157 15.65 10.17 5.19
N HIS A 158 16.93 9.83 5.40
CA HIS A 158 17.94 9.89 4.34
C HIS A 158 17.60 8.94 3.18
N THR A 159 17.05 7.75 3.44
CA THR A 159 16.57 6.84 2.38
C THR A 159 15.47 7.48 1.53
N VAL A 160 14.48 8.12 2.18
CA VAL A 160 13.38 8.82 1.49
C VAL A 160 13.87 10.07 0.75
N GLU A 161 14.82 10.83 1.30
CA GLU A 161 15.42 11.99 0.65
C GLU A 161 16.25 11.62 -0.60
N CYS A 162 16.85 10.42 -0.64
CA CYS A 162 17.43 9.88 -1.88
C CYS A 162 16.34 9.49 -2.89
N ALA A 163 15.37 8.67 -2.50
CA ALA A 163 14.30 8.24 -3.41
C ALA A 163 13.49 9.41 -4.00
N LEU A 164 13.32 10.50 -3.24
CA LEU A 164 12.72 11.75 -3.72
C LEU A 164 13.59 12.43 -4.79
N ARG A 165 14.91 12.51 -4.58
CA ARG A 165 15.86 13.10 -5.54
C ARG A 165 15.88 12.32 -6.85
N ASP A 166 15.88 10.99 -6.76
CA ASP A 166 15.84 10.09 -7.92
C ASP A 166 14.53 10.31 -8.70
N ALA A 167 13.38 10.40 -8.00
CA ALA A 167 12.09 10.70 -8.60
C ALA A 167 12.03 12.08 -9.27
N GLU A 168 12.69 13.10 -8.69
CA GLU A 168 12.84 14.42 -9.32
C GLU A 168 13.71 14.36 -10.60
N GLU A 169 14.74 13.52 -10.64
CA GLU A 169 15.53 13.30 -11.86
C GLU A 169 14.75 12.57 -12.94
N TYR A 170 13.99 11.51 -12.59
CA TYR A 170 13.08 10.87 -13.55
C TYR A 170 12.02 11.85 -14.08
N LYS A 171 11.48 12.73 -13.23
CA LYS A 171 10.56 13.81 -13.64
C LYS A 171 11.20 14.79 -14.61
N LYS A 172 12.47 15.19 -14.40
CA LYS A 172 13.22 16.07 -15.33
C LYS A 172 13.46 15.36 -16.68
N LYS A 173 13.86 14.09 -16.65
CA LYS A 173 14.05 13.26 -17.87
C LYS A 173 12.75 13.11 -18.67
N LEU A 174 11.62 12.90 -18.00
CA LEU A 174 10.29 12.83 -18.64
C LEU A 174 9.89 14.14 -19.32
N TYR A 175 10.17 15.31 -18.73
CA TYR A 175 9.92 16.59 -19.41
C TYR A 175 10.83 16.79 -20.63
N SER A 176 12.12 16.43 -20.56
CA SER A 176 13.00 16.47 -21.74
C SER A 176 12.42 15.62 -22.89
N PHE A 177 12.05 14.37 -22.62
CA PHE A 177 11.44 13.51 -23.63
C PHE A 177 10.10 14.04 -24.18
N GLN A 178 9.34 14.79 -23.38
CA GLN A 178 8.14 15.47 -23.86
C GLN A 178 8.50 16.67 -24.78
N GLU A 179 9.44 17.52 -24.38
CA GLU A 179 9.93 18.65 -25.18
C GLU A 179 10.56 18.18 -26.51
N ASP A 180 11.30 17.06 -26.50
CA ASP A 180 11.88 16.42 -27.68
C ASP A 180 10.79 15.85 -28.62
N ALA A 181 9.73 15.25 -28.04
CA ALA A 181 8.59 14.73 -28.81
C ALA A 181 7.75 15.85 -29.44
N GLU A 182 7.48 16.93 -28.70
CA GLU A 182 6.76 18.12 -29.20
C GLU A 182 7.57 18.83 -30.31
N GLN A 183 8.90 18.89 -30.18
CA GLN A 183 9.78 19.35 -31.27
C GLN A 183 9.68 18.45 -32.51
N LEU A 184 9.69 17.12 -32.35
CA LEU A 184 9.60 16.18 -33.45
C LEU A 184 8.24 16.26 -34.18
N GLU A 185 7.13 16.40 -33.45
CA GLU A 185 5.80 16.65 -34.03
C GLU A 185 5.77 18.00 -34.77
N GLY A 186 6.44 19.03 -34.24
CA GLY A 186 6.63 20.33 -34.89
C GLY A 186 7.38 20.22 -36.23
N PHE A 187 8.49 19.46 -36.28
CA PHE A 187 9.22 19.21 -37.52
C PHE A 187 8.39 18.40 -38.52
N GLN A 188 7.75 17.31 -38.10
CA GLN A 188 6.87 16.51 -38.96
C GLN A 188 5.72 17.35 -39.54
N THR A 189 5.11 18.23 -38.73
CA THR A 189 4.08 19.17 -39.19
C THR A 189 4.60 20.14 -40.24
N GLN A 190 5.82 20.66 -40.06
CA GLN A 190 6.46 21.54 -41.04
C GLN A 190 6.81 20.80 -42.35
N GLU A 191 7.27 19.56 -42.26
CA GLU A 191 7.57 18.73 -43.44
C GLU A 191 6.31 18.33 -44.20
N MET A 192 5.25 17.93 -43.49
CA MET A 192 3.94 17.67 -44.13
C MET A 192 3.35 18.91 -44.78
N ALA A 193 3.56 20.11 -44.23
CA ALA A 193 3.18 21.37 -44.88
C ALA A 193 4.00 21.64 -46.17
N LYS A 194 5.32 21.40 -46.14
CA LYS A 194 6.20 21.50 -47.34
C LYS A 194 5.78 20.49 -48.43
N ILE A 195 5.57 19.22 -48.05
CA ILE A 195 5.15 18.15 -48.95
C ILE A 195 3.78 18.48 -49.56
N LYS A 196 2.81 18.94 -48.75
CA LYS A 196 1.49 19.33 -49.25
C LYS A 196 1.55 20.51 -50.22
N HIS A 197 2.41 21.49 -50.00
CA HIS A 197 2.58 22.61 -50.94
C HIS A 197 3.26 22.18 -52.25
N LEU A 198 4.28 21.33 -52.18
CA LEU A 198 4.94 20.75 -53.36
C LEU A 198 3.99 19.86 -54.17
N LEU A 199 3.14 19.06 -53.50
CA LEU A 199 2.12 18.25 -54.14
C LEU A 199 1.10 19.13 -54.87
N LEU A 200 0.53 20.13 -54.19
CA LEU A 200 -0.42 21.08 -54.79
C LEU A 200 0.17 21.79 -56.03
N ALA A 201 1.43 22.23 -55.96
CA ALA A 201 2.12 22.85 -57.07
C ALA A 201 2.34 21.88 -58.25
N LYS A 202 2.55 20.58 -57.98
CA LYS A 202 2.66 19.55 -59.01
C LYS A 202 1.32 19.11 -59.58
N GLU A 203 0.25 19.10 -58.78
CA GLU A 203 -1.12 18.91 -59.24
C GLU A 203 -1.50 20.03 -60.23
N GLN A 204 -1.22 21.30 -59.88
CA GLN A 204 -1.42 22.44 -60.78
C GLN A 204 -0.56 22.34 -62.07
N GLU A 205 0.74 22.01 -61.96
CA GLU A 205 1.61 21.85 -63.14
C GLU A 205 1.12 20.73 -64.09
N VAL A 206 0.57 19.64 -63.53
CA VAL A 206 -0.03 18.55 -64.31
C VAL A 206 -1.35 18.97 -64.94
N GLU A 207 -2.19 19.74 -64.24
CA GLU A 207 -3.44 20.26 -64.79
C GLU A 207 -3.18 21.28 -65.91
N GLU A 208 -2.24 22.21 -65.74
CA GLU A 208 -1.80 23.14 -66.78
C GLU A 208 -1.29 22.39 -68.02
N LYS A 209 -0.45 21.37 -67.84
CA LYS A 209 0.03 20.51 -68.93
C LYS A 209 -1.09 19.70 -69.59
N SER A 210 -2.11 19.28 -68.83
CA SER A 210 -3.28 18.60 -69.37
C SER A 210 -4.11 19.53 -70.27
N HIS A 211 -4.22 20.81 -69.94
CA HIS A 211 -4.88 21.81 -70.79
C HIS A 211 -4.09 22.05 -72.09
N HIS A 212 -2.80 22.37 -72.00
CA HIS A 212 -1.95 22.55 -73.19
C HIS A 212 -1.97 21.32 -74.13
N LEU A 213 -2.02 20.10 -73.56
CA LEU A 213 -2.11 18.87 -74.36
C LEU A 213 -3.48 18.72 -75.06
N LYS A 214 -4.59 19.11 -74.42
CA LYS A 214 -5.92 19.13 -75.07
C LYS A 214 -5.93 20.13 -76.22
N ASP A 215 -5.40 21.33 -76.00
CA ASP A 215 -5.38 22.41 -76.99
C ASP A 215 -4.54 22.03 -78.22
N ALA A 216 -3.32 21.49 -78.00
CA ALA A 216 -2.47 20.96 -79.06
C ALA A 216 -3.11 19.75 -79.79
N THR A 217 -3.87 18.91 -79.08
CA THR A 217 -4.63 17.82 -79.72
C THR A 217 -5.75 18.36 -80.60
N ALA A 218 -6.47 19.40 -80.16
CA ALA A 218 -7.50 20.04 -80.95
C ALA A 218 -6.94 20.74 -82.20
N GLU A 219 -5.77 21.39 -82.09
CA GLU A 219 -5.04 21.96 -83.23
C GLU A 219 -4.61 20.87 -84.23
N VAL A 220 -4.11 19.72 -83.73
CA VAL A 220 -3.76 18.57 -84.59
C VAL A 220 -4.97 18.00 -85.31
N GLU A 221 -6.13 17.87 -84.67
CA GLU A 221 -7.37 17.44 -85.36
C GLU A 221 -7.86 18.49 -86.37
N TYR A 222 -7.79 19.78 -86.04
CA TYR A 222 -8.09 20.86 -87.00
C TYR A 222 -7.20 20.76 -88.25
N LEU A 223 -5.87 20.67 -88.07
CA LEU A 223 -4.91 20.53 -89.16
C LEU A 223 -5.12 19.24 -89.97
N LYS A 224 -5.51 18.12 -89.34
CA LYS A 224 -5.91 16.88 -90.06
C LYS A 224 -7.15 17.09 -90.93
N THR A 225 -8.16 17.80 -90.45
CA THR A 225 -9.36 18.13 -91.26
C THR A 225 -9.00 19.06 -92.41
N GLU A 226 -8.13 20.04 -92.20
CA GLU A 226 -7.69 20.96 -93.25
C GLU A 226 -6.81 20.28 -94.30
N VAL A 227 -5.88 19.40 -93.91
CA VAL A 227 -5.12 18.56 -94.85
C VAL A 227 -6.06 17.66 -95.65
N SER A 228 -7.10 17.12 -95.02
CA SER A 228 -8.12 16.29 -95.68
C SER A 228 -9.04 17.10 -96.61
N ARG A 229 -9.19 18.41 -96.38
CA ARG A 229 -9.84 19.36 -97.30
C ARG A 229 -8.92 19.67 -98.48
N LEU A 230 -7.65 19.96 -98.23
CA LEU A 230 -6.65 20.31 -99.24
C LEU A 230 -6.37 19.19 -100.25
N ARG A 231 -6.31 17.93 -99.79
CA ARG A 231 -6.14 16.75 -100.66
C ARG A 231 -7.19 16.66 -101.77
N ARG A 232 -8.43 17.09 -101.53
CA ARG A 232 -9.47 17.08 -102.57
C ARG A 232 -9.16 18.04 -103.72
N TYR A 233 -8.55 19.19 -103.43
CA TYR A 233 -8.11 20.12 -104.47
C TYR A 233 -6.85 19.61 -105.20
N GLU A 234 -6.02 18.78 -104.55
CA GLU A 234 -4.92 18.06 -105.21
C GLU A 234 -5.48 17.02 -106.20
N ASP A 235 -6.49 16.25 -105.80
CA ASP A 235 -7.23 15.33 -106.69
C ASP A 235 -7.93 16.09 -107.85
N GLU A 236 -8.63 17.19 -107.57
CA GLU A 236 -9.26 18.04 -108.60
C GLU A 236 -8.23 18.63 -109.58
N LEU A 237 -7.07 19.10 -109.08
CA LEU A 237 -5.99 19.63 -109.91
C LEU A 237 -5.37 18.56 -110.82
N ASN A 238 -5.17 17.34 -110.29
CA ASN A 238 -4.67 16.21 -111.08
C ASN A 238 -5.66 15.86 -112.22
N ASN A 239 -6.96 15.79 -111.94
CA ASN A 239 -7.98 15.55 -112.97
C ASN A 239 -7.95 16.64 -114.07
N VAL A 240 -7.84 17.91 -113.70
CA VAL A 240 -7.73 19.02 -114.67
C VAL A 240 -6.41 18.95 -115.46
N GLN A 241 -5.32 18.47 -114.87
CA GLN A 241 -4.06 18.24 -115.57
C GLN A 241 -4.18 17.11 -116.61
N ASP A 242 -4.80 15.99 -116.26
CA ASP A 242 -5.05 14.85 -117.16
C ASP A 242 -6.00 15.23 -118.32
N GLU A 243 -7.04 16.03 -118.06
CA GLU A 243 -7.90 16.61 -119.10
C GLU A 243 -7.10 17.52 -120.04
N MET A 244 -6.25 18.39 -119.49
CA MET A 244 -5.40 19.30 -120.26
C MET A 244 -4.35 18.56 -121.10
N GLU A 245 -3.75 17.49 -120.59
CA GLU A 245 -2.82 16.63 -121.36
C GLU A 245 -3.57 15.85 -122.45
N THR A 246 -4.75 15.31 -122.15
CA THR A 246 -5.64 14.68 -123.13
C THR A 246 -6.01 15.65 -124.26
N MET A 247 -6.34 16.91 -123.92
CA MET A 247 -6.65 17.96 -124.90
C MET A 247 -5.42 18.41 -125.70
N ARG A 248 -4.24 18.48 -125.08
CA ARG A 248 -2.96 18.70 -125.80
C ARG A 248 -2.69 17.59 -126.80
N HIS A 249 -2.81 16.31 -126.41
CA HIS A 249 -2.65 15.18 -127.32
C HIS A 249 -3.69 15.16 -128.44
N SER A 250 -4.97 15.44 -128.14
CA SER A 250 -6.04 15.55 -129.13
C SER A 250 -5.76 16.65 -130.16
N THR A 251 -5.31 17.81 -129.70
CA THR A 251 -4.91 18.95 -130.56
C THR A 251 -3.68 18.60 -131.39
N GLN A 252 -2.63 18.03 -130.78
CA GLN A 252 -1.41 17.65 -131.49
C GLN A 252 -1.68 16.62 -132.59
N ARG A 253 -2.54 15.62 -132.36
CA ARG A 253 -2.96 14.65 -133.39
C ARG A 253 -3.59 15.35 -134.59
N LYS A 254 -4.51 16.30 -134.35
CA LYS A 254 -5.14 17.11 -135.42
C LYS A 254 -4.11 17.94 -136.18
N THR A 255 -3.18 18.60 -135.47
CA THR A 255 -2.09 19.36 -136.10
C THR A 255 -1.20 18.47 -136.97
N THR A 256 -0.82 17.28 -136.50
CA THR A 256 -0.04 16.33 -137.31
C THR A 256 -0.82 15.80 -138.51
N GLN A 257 -2.12 15.56 -138.38
CA GLN A 257 -2.98 15.15 -139.51
C GLN A 257 -3.04 16.24 -140.58
N LEU A 258 -3.38 17.47 -140.18
CA LEU A 258 -3.47 18.62 -141.10
C LEU A 258 -2.13 18.93 -141.77
N SER A 259 -1.01 18.75 -141.05
CA SER A 259 0.35 18.86 -141.62
C SER A 259 0.62 17.79 -142.69
N CYS A 260 0.24 16.53 -142.43
CA CYS A 260 0.35 15.45 -143.43
C CYS A 260 -0.62 15.60 -144.61
N GLU A 261 -1.74 16.30 -144.45
CA GLU A 261 -2.67 16.64 -145.54
C GLU A 261 -2.13 17.82 -146.38
N LEU A 262 -1.59 18.85 -145.73
CA LEU A 262 -0.91 19.97 -146.41
C LEU A 262 0.28 19.50 -147.23
N ALA A 263 1.16 18.65 -146.66
CA ALA A 263 2.34 18.13 -147.35
C ALA A 263 2.00 17.35 -148.63
N LYS A 264 0.85 16.66 -148.69
CA LYS A 264 0.36 15.99 -149.90
C LYS A 264 -0.06 17.00 -150.98
N ALA A 265 -0.79 18.03 -150.59
CA ALA A 265 -1.19 19.10 -151.51
C ALA A 265 0.02 19.89 -152.04
N GLU A 266 1.04 20.11 -151.20
CA GLU A 266 2.31 20.74 -151.62
C GLU A 266 3.10 19.86 -152.60
N GLU A 267 3.09 18.53 -152.43
CA GLU A 267 3.68 17.56 -153.36
C GLU A 267 2.98 17.60 -154.73
N GLU A 268 1.64 17.55 -154.73
CA GLU A 268 0.81 17.65 -155.94
C GLU A 268 1.08 18.97 -156.70
N VAL A 269 1.15 20.10 -155.97
CA VAL A 269 1.49 21.41 -156.54
C VAL A 269 2.93 21.44 -157.09
N ARG A 270 3.89 20.76 -156.47
CA ARG A 270 5.28 20.72 -156.96
C ARG A 270 5.40 19.92 -158.26
N HIS A 271 4.79 18.74 -158.32
CA HIS A 271 4.73 17.91 -159.53
C HIS A 271 4.02 18.63 -160.69
N LEU A 272 2.95 19.40 -160.41
CA LEU A 272 2.30 20.24 -161.41
C LEU A 272 3.22 21.37 -161.93
N LYS A 273 4.00 22.02 -161.05
CA LYS A 273 4.97 23.06 -161.45
C LYS A 273 6.12 22.52 -162.28
N GLU A 274 6.70 21.38 -161.89
CA GLU A 274 7.79 20.74 -162.63
C GLU A 274 7.36 20.35 -164.06
N LYS A 275 6.12 19.86 -164.21
CA LYS A 275 5.50 19.58 -165.51
C LYS A 275 5.34 20.83 -166.40
N VAL A 276 5.13 22.02 -165.83
CA VAL A 276 5.11 23.28 -166.58
C VAL A 276 6.52 23.66 -167.03
N PHE A 277 7.51 23.62 -166.12
CA PHE A 277 8.90 24.00 -166.43
C PHE A 277 9.50 23.17 -167.58
N VAL A 278 9.23 21.87 -167.63
CA VAL A 278 9.71 20.99 -168.73
C VAL A 278 9.08 21.35 -170.08
N LEU A 279 7.86 21.90 -170.10
CA LEU A 279 7.23 22.39 -171.33
C LEU A 279 7.84 23.72 -171.79
N GLU A 280 8.11 24.64 -170.85
CA GLU A 280 8.77 25.92 -171.12
C GLU A 280 10.19 25.73 -171.65
N GLN A 281 11.00 24.88 -171.01
CA GLN A 281 12.37 24.60 -171.42
C GLN A 281 12.46 23.94 -172.81
N ARG A 282 11.42 23.23 -173.25
CA ARG A 282 11.37 22.61 -174.58
C ARG A 282 11.19 23.62 -175.72
N ILE A 283 10.55 24.77 -175.43
CA ILE A 283 10.35 25.86 -176.39
C ILE A 283 11.64 26.67 -176.59
N ALA A 284 12.49 26.75 -175.56
CA ALA A 284 13.72 27.56 -175.57
C ALA A 284 14.89 26.98 -176.39
N LEU A 285 14.75 25.79 -176.99
CA LEU A 285 15.84 25.03 -177.63
C LEU A 285 15.77 24.96 -179.16
N GLU A 286 14.76 25.56 -179.82
CA GLU A 286 14.58 25.47 -181.28
C GLU A 286 15.22 26.63 -182.08
N THR A 287 15.89 27.60 -181.42
CA THR A 287 16.38 28.83 -182.07
C THR A 287 17.78 29.31 -181.65
N ASN A 288 18.84 28.74 -182.24
CA ASN A 288 19.95 29.47 -182.89
C ASN A 288 21.09 28.52 -183.30
N ASP A 289 21.78 28.87 -184.38
CA ASP A 289 22.96 28.17 -184.92
C ASP A 289 24.04 29.19 -185.32
N GLU A 290 25.29 28.73 -185.48
CA GLU A 290 26.49 29.49 -185.93
C GLU A 290 26.95 30.70 -185.07
N VAL A 291 27.73 30.42 -184.02
CA VAL A 291 28.37 31.43 -183.13
C VAL A 291 29.61 32.07 -183.77
N THR A 292 29.61 33.40 -183.92
CA THR A 292 30.74 34.18 -184.46
C THR A 292 31.85 34.49 -183.43
N VAL A 293 32.98 35.06 -183.89
CA VAL A 293 34.11 35.42 -183.00
C VAL A 293 33.74 36.55 -182.03
N ASP A 294 32.93 37.52 -182.45
CA ASP A 294 32.45 38.59 -181.57
C ASP A 294 31.46 38.05 -180.52
N GLU A 295 30.65 37.05 -180.87
CA GLU A 295 29.86 36.32 -179.89
C GLU A 295 30.73 35.53 -178.92
N ARG A 296 31.85 34.94 -179.35
CA ARG A 296 32.80 34.28 -178.44
C ARG A 296 33.47 35.28 -177.49
N ILE A 297 33.72 36.52 -177.92
CA ILE A 297 34.17 37.60 -177.03
C ILE A 297 33.06 38.02 -176.07
N ALA A 298 31.81 38.14 -176.54
CA ALA A 298 30.65 38.40 -175.69
C ALA A 298 30.42 37.26 -174.67
N GLU A 299 30.65 36.00 -175.04
CA GLU A 299 30.59 34.83 -174.16
C GLU A 299 31.64 34.92 -173.06
N LEU A 300 32.89 35.25 -173.42
CA LEU A 300 33.96 35.47 -172.45
C LEU A 300 33.69 36.67 -171.52
N MET A 301 32.97 37.69 -171.98
CA MET A 301 32.50 38.79 -171.11
C MET A 301 31.31 38.39 -170.22
N ARG A 302 30.39 37.56 -170.69
CA ARG A 302 29.32 36.95 -169.87
C ARG A 302 29.90 35.99 -168.82
N GLU A 303 30.89 35.19 -169.20
CA GLU A 303 31.63 34.29 -168.31
C GLU A 303 32.40 35.11 -167.28
N ARG A 304 33.15 36.14 -167.70
CA ARG A 304 33.85 37.04 -166.77
C ARG A 304 32.88 37.67 -165.77
N THR A 305 31.78 38.26 -166.22
CA THR A 305 30.81 38.90 -165.31
C THR A 305 30.04 37.90 -164.45
N LEU A 306 29.86 36.65 -164.90
CA LEU A 306 29.37 35.53 -164.09
C LEU A 306 30.38 35.12 -163.01
N LEU A 307 31.68 35.08 -163.33
CA LEU A 307 32.75 34.76 -162.38
C LEU A 307 32.99 35.89 -161.38
N GLU A 308 32.94 37.15 -161.81
CA GLU A 308 33.01 38.33 -160.93
C GLU A 308 31.83 38.35 -159.95
N ARG A 309 30.60 38.04 -160.41
CA ARG A 309 29.45 37.91 -159.51
C ARG A 309 29.58 36.73 -158.55
N LYS A 310 30.05 35.56 -159.02
CA LYS A 310 30.31 34.39 -158.15
C LYS A 310 31.40 34.66 -157.10
N LEU A 311 32.40 35.47 -157.43
CA LEU A 311 33.41 35.91 -156.49
C LEU A 311 32.81 36.83 -155.42
N GLU A 312 31.92 37.75 -155.81
CA GLU A 312 31.25 38.65 -154.86
C GLU A 312 30.20 37.91 -154.01
N GLU A 313 29.44 36.97 -154.59
CA GLU A 313 28.57 36.02 -153.87
C GLU A 313 29.39 35.22 -152.83
N ALA A 314 30.58 34.74 -153.19
CA ALA A 314 31.49 34.07 -152.26
C ALA A 314 32.06 35.00 -151.18
N HIS A 315 32.38 36.26 -151.50
CA HIS A 315 32.79 37.26 -150.51
C HIS A 315 31.67 37.59 -149.51
N LEU A 316 30.43 37.75 -149.99
CA LEU A 316 29.26 37.97 -149.15
C LEU A 316 29.03 36.77 -148.23
N HIS A 317 29.03 35.54 -148.76
CA HIS A 317 28.93 34.33 -147.93
C HIS A 317 30.06 34.21 -146.90
N LEU A 318 31.30 34.55 -147.25
CA LEU A 318 32.42 34.59 -146.29
C LEU A 318 32.23 35.69 -145.23
N SER A 319 31.60 36.81 -145.56
CA SER A 319 31.25 37.89 -144.62
C SER A 319 30.12 37.47 -143.66
N ASP A 320 29.06 36.84 -144.16
CA ASP A 320 27.96 36.30 -143.37
C ASP A 320 28.45 35.19 -142.41
N ILE A 321 29.28 34.28 -142.92
CA ILE A 321 29.96 33.27 -142.11
C ILE A 321 30.82 33.95 -141.03
N LYS A 322 31.68 34.90 -141.40
CA LYS A 322 32.57 35.60 -140.46
C LYS A 322 31.79 36.34 -139.37
N THR A 323 30.72 37.06 -139.72
CA THR A 323 29.89 37.79 -138.74
C THR A 323 29.11 36.84 -137.84
N SER A 324 28.62 35.70 -138.36
CA SER A 324 28.03 34.62 -137.55
C SER A 324 29.03 34.03 -136.55
N TRP A 325 30.26 33.70 -136.99
CA TRP A 325 31.31 33.22 -136.09
C TRP A 325 31.70 34.26 -135.04
N SER A 326 31.81 35.55 -135.40
CA SER A 326 32.05 36.63 -134.42
C SER A 326 30.91 36.73 -133.39
N GLY A 327 29.65 36.64 -133.81
CA GLY A 327 28.50 36.63 -132.90
C GLY A 327 28.50 35.42 -131.96
N GLN A 328 28.84 34.24 -132.47
CA GLN A 328 28.98 33.02 -131.66
C GLN A 328 30.15 33.13 -130.67
N ILE A 329 31.30 33.69 -131.07
CA ILE A 329 32.44 33.96 -130.19
C ILE A 329 32.02 34.90 -129.06
N SER A 330 31.40 36.06 -129.35
CA SER A 330 30.97 36.98 -128.29
C SER A 330 29.86 36.44 -127.38
N SER A 331 29.03 35.51 -127.88
CA SER A 331 28.10 34.75 -127.05
C SER A 331 28.82 33.82 -126.07
N LEU A 332 29.80 33.05 -126.56
CA LEU A 332 30.63 32.16 -125.73
C LEU A 332 31.51 32.94 -124.74
N GLU A 333 32.12 34.05 -125.14
CA GLU A 333 32.84 34.97 -124.25
C GLU A 333 31.94 35.50 -123.12
N THR A 334 30.70 35.87 -123.46
CA THR A 334 29.69 36.30 -122.47
C THR A 334 29.30 35.15 -121.53
N GLN A 335 29.16 33.93 -122.03
CA GLN A 335 28.84 32.74 -121.22
C GLN A 335 30.01 32.38 -120.29
N VAL A 336 31.24 32.35 -120.79
CA VAL A 336 32.47 32.14 -119.99
C VAL A 336 32.60 33.23 -118.93
N GLY A 337 32.35 34.50 -119.28
CA GLY A 337 32.36 35.62 -118.33
C GLY A 337 31.28 35.53 -117.24
N ARG A 338 30.12 34.94 -117.54
CA ARG A 338 29.08 34.63 -116.53
C ARG A 338 29.51 33.47 -115.63
N LEU A 339 29.96 32.35 -116.21
CA LEU A 339 30.41 31.17 -115.46
C LEU A 339 31.62 31.47 -114.56
N SER A 340 32.57 32.28 -115.04
CA SER A 340 33.74 32.71 -114.26
C SER A 340 33.34 33.58 -113.07
N ARG A 341 32.32 34.44 -113.23
CA ARG A 341 31.77 35.23 -112.12
C ARG A 341 31.05 34.33 -111.10
N GLN A 342 30.17 33.45 -111.58
CA GLN A 342 29.45 32.50 -110.73
C GLN A 342 30.41 31.60 -109.92
N ALA A 343 31.45 31.05 -110.55
CA ALA A 343 32.47 30.26 -109.86
C ALA A 343 33.25 31.08 -108.80
N GLY A 344 33.43 32.38 -109.03
CA GLY A 344 33.97 33.33 -108.06
C GLY A 344 33.02 33.58 -106.88
N GLU A 345 31.74 33.79 -107.14
CA GLU A 345 30.67 34.00 -106.15
C GLU A 345 30.46 32.76 -105.28
N GLU A 346 30.31 31.58 -105.88
CA GLU A 346 30.31 30.28 -105.17
C GLU A 346 31.62 30.06 -104.40
N GLY A 347 32.75 30.52 -104.93
CA GLY A 347 34.05 30.49 -104.26
C GLY A 347 34.16 31.45 -103.07
N VAL A 348 33.38 32.52 -103.01
CA VAL A 348 33.21 33.38 -101.82
C VAL A 348 32.29 32.70 -100.82
N GLU A 349 31.11 32.25 -101.28
CA GLU A 349 30.08 31.69 -100.41
C GLU A 349 30.54 30.38 -99.72
N ARG A 350 31.24 29.50 -100.45
CA ARG A 350 31.87 28.31 -99.87
C ARG A 350 32.83 28.67 -98.73
N ARG A 351 33.58 29.78 -98.84
CA ARG A 351 34.47 30.28 -97.77
C ARG A 351 33.72 30.96 -96.63
N ARG A 352 32.49 31.46 -96.84
CA ARG A 352 31.61 31.95 -95.77
C ARG A 352 31.08 30.77 -94.96
N VAL A 353 30.50 29.78 -95.64
CA VAL A 353 29.96 28.55 -95.04
C VAL A 353 31.05 27.76 -94.31
N GLU A 354 32.28 27.64 -94.85
CA GLU A 354 33.38 26.94 -94.16
C GLU A 354 33.78 27.64 -92.84
N LYS A 355 33.76 28.98 -92.80
CA LYS A 355 34.00 29.76 -91.56
C LYS A 355 32.89 29.59 -90.54
N GLU A 356 31.64 29.63 -90.98
CA GLU A 356 30.46 29.46 -90.10
C GLU A 356 30.41 28.05 -89.53
N LYS A 357 30.68 27.03 -90.35
CA LYS A 357 30.89 25.63 -89.95
C LYS A 357 32.00 25.49 -88.90
N GLU A 358 33.14 26.15 -89.08
CA GLU A 358 34.24 26.08 -88.10
C GLU A 358 33.92 26.80 -86.79
N ALA A 359 33.24 27.96 -86.85
CA ALA A 359 32.75 28.66 -85.67
C ALA A 359 31.69 27.83 -84.90
N LEU A 360 30.80 27.13 -85.61
CA LEU A 360 29.82 26.21 -85.02
C LEU A 360 30.49 25.01 -84.36
N LYS A 361 31.49 24.38 -84.99
CA LYS A 361 32.31 23.33 -84.33
C LYS A 361 32.95 23.83 -83.03
N GLN A 362 33.55 25.02 -83.06
CA GLN A 362 34.18 25.62 -81.88
C GLN A 362 33.14 25.89 -80.78
N ARG A 363 31.93 26.34 -81.13
CA ARG A 363 30.85 26.53 -80.15
C ARG A 363 30.31 25.21 -79.60
N ILE A 364 30.19 24.17 -80.41
CA ILE A 364 29.84 22.81 -79.97
C ILE A 364 30.90 22.32 -78.97
N LYS A 365 32.19 22.38 -79.33
CA LYS A 365 33.28 21.95 -78.45
C LYS A 365 33.34 22.72 -77.13
N GLN A 366 33.01 24.01 -77.13
CA GLN A 366 32.90 24.78 -75.89
C GLN A 366 31.71 24.28 -75.04
N LEU A 367 30.53 24.06 -75.65
CA LEU A 367 29.37 23.55 -74.92
C LEU A 367 29.58 22.12 -74.38
N GLU A 368 30.28 21.26 -75.12
CA GLU A 368 30.71 19.94 -74.65
C GLU A 368 31.59 20.05 -73.40
N ALA A 369 32.59 20.95 -73.41
CA ALA A 369 33.44 21.21 -72.25
C ALA A 369 32.68 21.86 -71.07
N ASP A 370 31.77 22.80 -71.34
CA ASP A 370 30.91 23.45 -70.34
C ASP A 370 30.00 22.40 -69.64
N ILE A 371 29.49 21.42 -70.40
CA ILE A 371 28.66 20.31 -69.90
C ILE A 371 29.52 19.29 -69.12
N GLU A 372 30.71 18.93 -69.61
CA GLU A 372 31.61 18.00 -68.92
C GLU A 372 32.12 18.60 -67.59
N GLU A 373 32.47 19.88 -67.56
CA GLU A 373 32.91 20.55 -66.33
C GLU A 373 31.76 20.70 -65.31
N SER A 374 30.57 21.10 -65.75
CA SER A 374 29.40 21.27 -64.87
C SER A 374 28.87 19.93 -64.33
N SER A 375 28.79 18.90 -65.16
CA SER A 375 28.43 17.54 -64.71
C SER A 375 29.50 16.93 -63.80
N SER A 376 30.80 17.11 -64.08
CA SER A 376 31.90 16.70 -63.19
C SER A 376 31.79 17.37 -61.81
N LYS A 377 31.58 18.69 -61.76
CA LYS A 377 31.33 19.45 -60.51
C LYS A 377 30.09 18.92 -59.76
N GLN A 378 29.00 18.64 -60.46
CA GLN A 378 27.77 18.11 -59.85
C GLN A 378 27.97 16.68 -59.30
N ILE A 379 28.67 15.81 -60.03
CA ILE A 379 29.01 14.44 -59.60
C ILE A 379 29.92 14.49 -58.37
N ALA A 380 30.95 15.34 -58.37
CA ALA A 380 31.83 15.52 -57.21
C ALA A 380 31.07 16.03 -55.97
N HIS A 381 30.16 16.99 -56.14
CA HIS A 381 29.32 17.50 -55.05
C HIS A 381 28.34 16.45 -54.51
N LEU A 382 27.69 15.68 -55.39
CA LEU A 382 26.81 14.58 -54.99
C LEU A 382 27.59 13.44 -54.30
N LYS A 383 28.79 13.11 -54.77
CA LYS A 383 29.67 12.12 -54.14
C LYS A 383 30.09 12.54 -52.73
N SER A 384 30.53 13.80 -52.56
CA SER A 384 30.88 14.33 -51.23
C SER A 384 29.67 14.38 -50.29
N LYS A 385 28.48 14.73 -50.78
CA LYS A 385 27.23 14.63 -49.98
C LYS A 385 26.92 13.19 -49.57
N LEU A 386 27.02 12.25 -50.50
CA LEU A 386 26.79 10.83 -50.22
C LEU A 386 27.80 10.32 -49.16
N GLU A 387 29.08 10.67 -49.29
CA GLU A 387 30.14 10.31 -48.35
C GLU A 387 29.89 10.88 -46.94
N ASN A 388 29.47 12.15 -46.83
CA ASN A 388 29.07 12.75 -45.55
C ASN A 388 27.83 12.05 -44.94
N THR A 389 26.74 11.88 -45.70
CA THR A 389 25.55 11.16 -45.19
C THR A 389 25.83 9.70 -44.84
N THR A 390 26.83 9.07 -45.49
CA THR A 390 27.28 7.72 -45.15
C THR A 390 28.06 7.72 -43.83
N SER A 391 28.95 8.69 -43.59
CA SER A 391 29.69 8.78 -42.34
C SER A 391 28.78 9.12 -41.15
N GLU A 392 27.84 10.05 -41.33
CA GLU A 392 26.75 10.36 -40.38
C GLU A 392 25.91 9.12 -40.06
N LEU A 393 25.53 8.32 -41.07
CA LEU A 393 24.81 7.06 -40.87
C LEU A 393 25.66 6.02 -40.12
N THR A 394 26.96 5.90 -40.38
CA THR A 394 27.83 4.99 -39.61
C THR A 394 28.04 5.45 -38.17
N ALA A 395 28.13 6.76 -37.91
CA ALA A 395 28.26 7.32 -36.58
C ALA A 395 27.00 7.05 -35.73
N THR A 396 25.82 7.41 -36.24
CA THR A 396 24.54 7.13 -35.59
C THR A 396 24.25 5.63 -35.43
N THR A 397 24.69 4.78 -36.37
CA THR A 397 24.63 3.31 -36.21
C THR A 397 25.52 2.82 -35.07
N SER A 398 26.70 3.40 -34.90
CA SER A 398 27.63 3.10 -33.79
C SER A 398 27.06 3.56 -32.44
N GLU A 399 26.48 4.76 -32.38
CA GLU A 399 25.79 5.27 -31.20
C GLU A 399 24.60 4.38 -30.80
N LEU A 400 23.79 3.94 -31.76
CA LEU A 400 22.71 2.98 -31.53
C LEU A 400 23.21 1.60 -31.07
N ALA A 401 24.41 1.18 -31.45
CA ALA A 401 25.03 -0.05 -30.94
C ALA A 401 25.44 0.12 -29.47
N ASN A 402 26.11 1.23 -29.13
CA ASN A 402 26.54 1.53 -27.76
C ASN A 402 25.35 1.73 -26.79
N LEU A 403 24.25 2.34 -27.27
CA LEU A 403 23.01 2.47 -26.49
C LEU A 403 22.33 1.12 -26.27
N ARG A 404 22.46 0.15 -27.19
CA ARG A 404 21.96 -1.22 -26.99
C ARG A 404 22.77 -1.99 -25.96
N THR A 405 24.10 -1.93 -26.00
CA THR A 405 24.94 -2.63 -25.01
C THR A 405 24.72 -2.05 -23.61
N SER A 406 24.63 -0.72 -23.46
CA SER A 406 24.31 -0.10 -22.17
C SER A 406 22.90 -0.45 -21.66
N LEU A 407 21.93 -0.62 -22.56
CA LEU A 407 20.59 -1.10 -22.20
C LEU A 407 20.58 -2.58 -21.77
N GLU A 408 21.39 -3.44 -22.39
CA GLU A 408 21.56 -4.84 -22.00
C GLU A 408 22.29 -4.97 -20.65
N GLU A 409 23.31 -4.15 -20.40
CA GLU A 409 23.97 -4.02 -19.09
C GLU A 409 22.97 -3.60 -18.00
N GLU A 410 22.17 -2.56 -18.22
CA GLU A 410 21.17 -2.11 -17.25
C GLU A 410 20.01 -3.10 -17.06
N GLN A 411 19.62 -3.87 -18.09
CA GLN A 411 18.69 -4.98 -17.93
C GLN A 411 19.27 -6.10 -17.08
N SER A 412 20.56 -6.43 -17.25
CA SER A 412 21.29 -7.38 -16.42
C SER A 412 21.34 -6.91 -14.95
N ASN A 413 21.75 -5.65 -14.71
CA ASN A 413 21.77 -5.02 -13.38
C ASN A 413 20.39 -5.06 -12.72
N ASN A 414 19.32 -4.70 -13.47
CA ASN A 414 17.96 -4.73 -12.96
C ASN A 414 17.48 -6.16 -12.66
N SER A 415 17.93 -7.17 -13.42
CA SER A 415 17.63 -8.59 -13.13
C SER A 415 18.30 -9.06 -11.83
N SER A 416 19.56 -8.67 -11.60
CA SER A 416 20.30 -8.97 -10.37
C SER A 416 19.64 -8.35 -9.14
N LEU A 417 19.30 -7.05 -9.22
CA LEU A 417 18.59 -6.34 -8.15
C LEU A 417 17.19 -6.92 -7.86
N ARG A 418 16.49 -7.48 -8.87
CA ARG A 418 15.23 -8.20 -8.65
C ARG A 418 15.43 -9.52 -7.89
N LEU A 419 16.51 -10.25 -8.14
CA LEU A 419 16.85 -11.47 -7.40
C LEU A 419 17.25 -11.14 -5.95
N GLU A 420 18.05 -10.10 -5.73
CA GLU A 420 18.40 -9.63 -4.39
C GLU A 420 17.16 -9.17 -3.61
N LEU A 421 16.26 -8.38 -4.23
CA LEU A 421 14.98 -7.99 -3.63
C LEU A 421 14.05 -9.16 -3.36
N ALA A 422 14.11 -10.24 -4.14
CA ALA A 422 13.35 -11.46 -3.87
C ALA A 422 13.91 -12.20 -2.65
N HIS A 423 15.23 -12.36 -2.56
CA HIS A 423 15.89 -13.01 -1.43
C HIS A 423 15.74 -12.21 -0.11
N LEU A 424 15.85 -10.88 -0.15
CA LEU A 424 15.59 -10.02 1.02
C LEU A 424 14.14 -10.09 1.49
N ARG A 425 13.17 -10.34 0.59
CA ARG A 425 11.76 -10.58 0.97
C ARG A 425 11.56 -11.96 1.59
N GLU A 426 12.24 -12.98 1.08
CA GLU A 426 12.24 -14.34 1.66
C GLU A 426 12.82 -14.33 3.08
N ILE A 427 13.97 -13.68 3.29
CA ILE A 427 14.56 -13.48 4.62
C ILE A 427 13.57 -12.75 5.54
N LEU A 428 13.00 -11.62 5.09
CA LEU A 428 12.04 -10.84 5.88
C LEU A 428 10.79 -11.64 6.26
N GLU A 429 10.31 -12.53 5.41
CA GLU A 429 9.16 -13.39 5.73
C GLU A 429 9.53 -14.52 6.69
N SER A 430 10.74 -15.09 6.58
CA SER A 430 11.23 -16.08 7.57
C SER A 430 11.43 -15.46 8.97
N GLU A 431 11.95 -14.23 9.05
CA GLU A 431 12.02 -13.46 10.30
C GLU A 431 10.63 -13.15 10.87
N ARG A 432 9.62 -12.91 10.00
CA ARG A 432 8.23 -12.73 10.43
C ARG A 432 7.62 -14.01 10.99
N THR A 433 7.87 -15.18 10.38
CA THR A 433 7.36 -16.46 10.92
C THR A 433 8.03 -16.81 12.24
N ILE A 434 9.37 -16.67 12.34
CA ILE A 434 10.11 -16.85 13.61
C ILE A 434 9.58 -15.89 14.69
N THR A 435 9.35 -14.61 14.34
CA THR A 435 8.79 -13.61 15.28
C THR A 435 7.31 -13.89 15.63
N ALA A 436 6.57 -14.67 14.84
CA ALA A 436 5.23 -15.14 15.18
C ALA A 436 5.28 -16.36 16.11
N GLU A 437 6.11 -17.35 15.79
CA GLU A 437 6.34 -18.55 16.62
C GLU A 437 6.84 -18.19 18.01
N LEU A 438 7.85 -17.31 18.11
CA LEU A 438 8.35 -16.80 19.39
C LEU A 438 7.28 -16.08 20.21
N ARG A 439 6.33 -15.38 19.57
CA ARG A 439 5.19 -14.76 20.27
C ARG A 439 4.22 -15.81 20.81
N VAL A 440 3.88 -16.84 20.03
CA VAL A 440 3.02 -17.95 20.49
C VAL A 440 3.68 -18.70 21.65
N PHE A 441 4.99 -18.93 21.60
CA PHE A 441 5.74 -19.56 22.70
C PHE A 441 5.72 -18.69 23.97
N LEU A 442 5.91 -17.37 23.84
CA LEU A 442 5.90 -16.43 24.97
C LEU A 442 4.50 -16.28 25.59
N GLU A 443 3.43 -16.34 24.78
CA GLU A 443 2.05 -16.41 25.29
C GLU A 443 1.82 -17.71 26.08
N LYS A 444 2.27 -18.86 25.55
CA LYS A 444 2.17 -20.17 26.24
C LYS A 444 2.94 -20.20 27.57
N GLU A 445 4.14 -19.64 27.63
CA GLU A 445 4.91 -19.49 28.87
C GLU A 445 4.21 -18.58 29.90
N ARG A 446 3.45 -17.57 29.46
CA ARG A 446 2.60 -16.76 30.35
C ARG A 446 1.43 -17.57 30.89
N ASP A 447 0.72 -18.28 30.03
CA ASP A 447 -0.41 -19.13 30.43
C ASP A 447 0.03 -20.21 31.43
N GLU A 448 1.18 -20.86 31.20
CA GLU A 448 1.73 -21.87 32.11
C GLU A 448 2.20 -21.27 33.45
N LYS A 449 2.80 -20.08 33.43
CA LYS A 449 3.17 -19.32 34.63
C LYS A 449 1.93 -18.92 35.43
N ASP A 450 0.90 -18.38 34.79
CA ASP A 450 -0.28 -17.89 35.49
C ASP A 450 -1.15 -19.08 35.98
N ALA A 451 -1.15 -20.22 35.27
CA ALA A 451 -1.65 -21.50 35.76
C ALA A 451 -0.81 -22.09 36.91
N ALA A 452 0.50 -21.80 36.99
CA ALA A 452 1.32 -22.14 38.15
C ALA A 452 1.03 -21.23 39.36
N LEU A 453 0.79 -19.93 39.14
CA LEU A 453 0.36 -18.99 40.18
C LEU A 453 -1.02 -19.37 40.74
N LEU A 454 -1.98 -19.72 39.89
CA LEU A 454 -3.30 -20.21 40.33
C LEU A 454 -3.20 -21.49 41.16
N ARG A 455 -2.36 -22.46 40.74
CA ARG A 455 -2.09 -23.67 41.54
C ARG A 455 -1.41 -23.35 42.87
N ASN A 456 -0.48 -22.39 42.90
CA ASN A 456 0.18 -21.97 44.13
C ASN A 456 -0.78 -21.26 45.10
N ALA A 457 -1.70 -20.44 44.57
CA ALA A 457 -2.76 -19.80 45.35
C ALA A 457 -3.75 -20.84 45.93
N GLN A 458 -4.18 -21.82 45.13
CA GLN A 458 -5.03 -22.93 45.59
C GLN A 458 -4.36 -23.71 46.72
N VAL A 459 -3.11 -24.17 46.52
CA VAL A 459 -2.35 -24.91 47.56
C VAL A 459 -2.16 -24.05 48.82
N SER A 460 -1.97 -22.73 48.68
CA SER A 460 -1.88 -21.82 49.84
C SER A 460 -3.21 -21.69 50.60
N GLN A 461 -4.34 -21.70 49.89
CA GLN A 461 -5.67 -21.71 50.47
C GLN A 461 -5.96 -23.05 51.17
N ASP A 462 -5.68 -24.18 50.51
CA ASP A 462 -5.85 -25.53 51.08
C ASP A 462 -5.02 -25.69 52.37
N ILE A 463 -3.79 -25.17 52.38
CA ILE A 463 -2.92 -25.15 53.57
C ILE A 463 -3.51 -24.32 54.71
N GLU A 464 -4.17 -23.18 54.45
CA GLU A 464 -4.78 -22.40 55.54
C GLU A 464 -6.11 -23.00 56.02
N ILE A 465 -6.87 -23.67 55.15
CA ILE A 465 -8.03 -24.49 55.53
C ILE A 465 -7.58 -25.61 56.47
N VAL A 466 -6.59 -26.41 56.09
CA VAL A 466 -6.06 -27.50 56.92
C VAL A 466 -5.47 -26.99 58.25
N LYS A 467 -4.84 -25.80 58.28
CA LYS A 467 -4.45 -25.15 59.55
C LYS A 467 -5.64 -24.76 60.41
N GLN A 468 -6.73 -24.27 59.81
CA GLN A 468 -7.94 -23.90 60.55
C GLN A 468 -8.65 -25.13 61.11
N GLU A 469 -8.72 -26.22 60.34
CA GLU A 469 -9.21 -27.53 60.80
C GLU A 469 -8.34 -28.09 61.93
N ASN A 470 -7.01 -28.03 61.80
CA ASN A 470 -6.09 -28.50 62.85
C ASN A 470 -6.20 -27.65 64.12
N ARG A 471 -6.32 -26.33 64.02
CA ARG A 471 -6.63 -25.45 65.18
C ARG A 471 -7.97 -25.81 65.83
N GLN A 472 -8.99 -26.17 65.05
CA GLN A 472 -10.28 -26.58 65.57
C GLN A 472 -10.19 -27.95 66.29
N GLN A 473 -9.40 -28.88 65.76
CA GLN A 473 -9.09 -30.17 66.41
C GLN A 473 -8.24 -29.98 67.67
N GLU A 474 -7.31 -29.03 67.71
CA GLU A 474 -6.58 -28.66 68.94
C GLU A 474 -7.53 -28.16 70.02
N ILE A 475 -8.50 -27.29 69.68
CA ILE A 475 -9.54 -26.82 70.61
C ILE A 475 -10.43 -27.97 71.08
N GLU A 476 -10.93 -28.81 70.16
CA GLU A 476 -11.77 -29.96 70.51
C GLU A 476 -11.03 -30.98 71.40
N ASN A 477 -9.74 -31.22 71.15
CA ASN A 477 -8.92 -32.06 72.04
C ASN A 477 -8.77 -31.42 73.44
N VAL A 478 -8.59 -30.10 73.55
CA VAL A 478 -8.53 -29.41 74.85
C VAL A 478 -9.87 -29.50 75.59
N GLU A 479 -11.00 -29.33 74.89
CA GLU A 479 -12.34 -29.49 75.49
C GLU A 479 -12.60 -30.95 75.93
N LEU A 480 -12.24 -31.94 75.11
CA LEU A 480 -12.33 -33.36 75.45
C LEU A 480 -11.41 -33.73 76.62
N GLN A 481 -10.18 -33.21 76.64
CA GLN A 481 -9.21 -33.50 77.69
C GLN A 481 -9.62 -32.86 79.03
N SER A 482 -10.14 -31.63 79.01
CA SER A 482 -10.78 -31.04 80.20
C SER A 482 -12.02 -31.82 80.62
N ARG A 483 -12.81 -32.36 79.68
CA ARG A 483 -13.97 -33.21 80.01
C ARG A 483 -13.55 -34.56 80.63
N VAL A 484 -12.41 -35.12 80.23
CA VAL A 484 -11.81 -36.29 80.88
C VAL A 484 -11.35 -35.93 82.28
N GLU A 485 -10.60 -34.83 82.47
CA GLU A 485 -10.15 -34.34 83.78
C GLU A 485 -11.32 -34.14 84.76
N ASN A 486 -12.42 -33.51 84.32
CA ASN A 486 -13.65 -33.38 85.12
C ASN A 486 -14.28 -34.75 85.48
N LEU A 487 -14.26 -35.72 84.55
CA LEU A 487 -14.79 -37.08 84.80
C LEU A 487 -13.87 -37.92 85.71
N GLU A 488 -12.56 -37.68 85.67
CA GLU A 488 -11.59 -38.28 86.60
C GLU A 488 -11.76 -37.71 88.01
N ASP A 489 -11.98 -36.39 88.15
CA ASP A 489 -12.32 -35.76 89.43
C ASP A 489 -13.66 -36.25 89.99
N ASP A 490 -14.71 -36.35 89.16
CA ASP A 490 -16.01 -36.95 89.54
C ASP A 490 -15.84 -38.41 89.97
N LEU A 491 -15.05 -39.21 89.24
CA LEU A 491 -14.78 -40.61 89.57
C LEU A 491 -14.00 -40.74 90.88
N VAL A 492 -12.98 -39.89 91.11
CA VAL A 492 -12.25 -39.80 92.38
C VAL A 492 -13.18 -39.36 93.52
N GLY A 493 -14.14 -38.47 93.24
CA GLY A 493 -15.23 -38.13 94.16
C GLY A 493 -16.09 -39.35 94.52
N LYS A 494 -16.52 -40.13 93.53
CA LYS A 494 -17.31 -41.35 93.72
C LYS A 494 -16.54 -42.47 94.42
N VAL A 495 -15.24 -42.62 94.18
CA VAL A 495 -14.38 -43.53 94.95
C VAL A 495 -14.33 -43.11 96.42
N LYS A 496 -14.12 -41.82 96.72
CA LYS A 496 -14.15 -41.29 98.09
C LYS A 496 -15.53 -41.42 98.77
N GLU A 497 -16.62 -41.44 98.02
CA GLU A 497 -17.95 -41.79 98.54
C GLU A 497 -18.08 -43.30 98.82
N ALA A 498 -17.63 -44.15 97.89
CA ALA A 498 -17.64 -45.60 98.05
C ALA A 498 -16.76 -46.06 99.22
N GLU A 499 -15.60 -45.42 99.45
CA GLU A 499 -14.75 -45.65 100.63
C GLU A 499 -15.48 -45.30 101.93
N LYS A 500 -16.19 -44.17 102.00
CA LYS A 500 -17.01 -43.80 103.17
C LYS A 500 -18.11 -44.83 103.42
N VAL A 501 -18.78 -45.29 102.36
CA VAL A 501 -19.82 -46.34 102.46
C VAL A 501 -19.20 -47.65 102.93
N ALA A 502 -18.03 -48.05 102.41
CA ALA A 502 -17.33 -49.25 102.85
C ALA A 502 -16.90 -49.18 104.33
N VAL A 503 -16.48 -48.00 104.81
CA VAL A 503 -16.19 -47.77 106.24
C VAL A 503 -17.46 -47.91 107.09
N THR A 504 -18.58 -47.28 106.72
CA THR A 504 -19.83 -47.41 107.50
C THR A 504 -20.41 -48.83 107.43
N LEU A 505 -20.27 -49.53 106.30
CA LEU A 505 -20.66 -50.92 106.14
C LEU A 505 -19.83 -51.84 107.05
N LYS A 506 -18.52 -51.60 107.15
CA LYS A 506 -17.62 -52.28 108.11
C LYS A 506 -17.96 -51.99 109.57
N GLU A 507 -18.47 -50.80 109.89
CA GLU A 507 -19.05 -50.54 111.21
C GLU A 507 -20.37 -51.29 111.45
N PHE A 508 -21.16 -51.57 110.41
CA PHE A 508 -22.36 -52.40 110.52
C PHE A 508 -22.02 -53.89 110.66
N GLU A 509 -21.01 -54.40 109.95
CA GLU A 509 -20.45 -55.74 110.16
C GLU A 509 -19.98 -55.93 111.62
N GLN A 510 -19.28 -54.94 112.19
CA GLN A 510 -18.87 -54.95 113.61
C GLN A 510 -20.04 -54.82 114.61
N LYS A 511 -21.24 -54.39 114.16
CA LYS A 511 -22.47 -54.39 114.97
C LYS A 511 -23.19 -55.74 114.86
N LEU A 512 -23.18 -56.37 113.68
CA LEU A 512 -23.73 -57.70 113.45
C LEU A 512 -22.97 -58.79 114.21
N ALA A 513 -21.63 -58.78 114.19
CA ALA A 513 -20.82 -59.73 114.96
C ALA A 513 -21.10 -59.68 116.48
N LYS A 514 -21.46 -58.50 117.02
CA LYS A 514 -21.87 -58.31 118.42
C LYS A 514 -23.31 -58.78 118.68
N LEU A 515 -24.16 -58.85 117.66
CA LEU A 515 -25.49 -59.44 117.76
C LEU A 515 -25.43 -60.97 117.70
N GLU A 516 -24.55 -61.55 116.89
CA GLU A 516 -24.28 -63.00 116.90
C GLU A 516 -23.75 -63.46 118.27
N GLU A 517 -22.88 -62.68 118.91
CA GLU A 517 -22.37 -62.95 120.27
C GLU A 517 -23.50 -62.91 121.32
N VAL A 518 -24.50 -62.05 121.15
CA VAL A 518 -25.72 -62.01 121.98
C VAL A 518 -26.65 -63.18 121.67
N GLU A 519 -26.82 -63.58 120.41
CA GLU A 519 -27.65 -64.73 120.04
C GLU A 519 -27.06 -66.04 120.58
N HIS A 520 -25.73 -66.21 120.52
CA HIS A 520 -25.02 -67.32 121.16
C HIS A 520 -25.14 -67.33 122.71
N SER A 521 -25.58 -66.23 123.33
CA SER A 521 -25.97 -66.18 124.74
C SER A 521 -27.43 -66.60 124.98
N ARG A 522 -28.35 -66.31 124.04
CA ARG A 522 -29.76 -66.75 124.08
C ARG A 522 -29.87 -68.27 124.01
N ASP A 523 -29.15 -68.91 123.10
CA ASP A 523 -29.24 -70.35 122.87
C ASP A 523 -28.81 -71.17 124.11
N LYS A 524 -27.98 -70.59 124.97
CA LYS A 524 -27.60 -71.16 126.28
C LYS A 524 -28.73 -71.06 127.31
N LEU A 525 -29.64 -70.10 127.21
CA LEU A 525 -30.87 -70.08 128.01
C LEU A 525 -31.86 -71.16 127.54
N GLU A 526 -32.03 -71.35 126.23
CA GLU A 526 -32.92 -72.42 125.70
C GLU A 526 -32.46 -73.83 126.10
N GLY A 527 -31.16 -74.03 126.32
CA GLY A 527 -30.63 -75.26 126.91
C GLY A 527 -31.18 -75.53 128.30
N ASN A 528 -31.28 -74.50 129.15
CA ASN A 528 -31.81 -74.60 130.51
C ASN A 528 -33.34 -74.78 130.52
N GLU A 529 -34.06 -74.12 129.60
CA GLU A 529 -35.52 -74.24 129.50
C GLU A 529 -35.98 -75.67 129.14
N ARG A 530 -35.23 -76.36 128.27
CA ARG A 530 -35.48 -77.76 127.91
C ARG A 530 -35.38 -78.72 129.11
N ILE A 531 -34.43 -78.49 130.02
CA ILE A 531 -34.29 -79.29 131.26
C ILE A 531 -35.51 -79.08 132.16
N LEU A 532 -35.99 -77.83 132.28
CA LEU A 532 -37.18 -77.51 133.08
C LEU A 532 -38.46 -78.15 132.52
N LYS A 533 -38.61 -78.18 131.20
CA LYS A 533 -39.74 -78.84 130.51
C LYS A 533 -39.77 -80.36 130.73
N SER A 534 -38.61 -81.02 130.85
CA SER A 534 -38.53 -82.44 131.20
C SER A 534 -39.14 -82.72 132.59
N SER A 535 -38.82 -81.88 133.57
CA SER A 535 -39.33 -82.03 134.96
C SER A 535 -40.83 -81.74 135.11
N LEU A 536 -41.47 -81.14 134.11
CA LEU A 536 -42.91 -80.89 134.10
C LEU A 536 -43.71 -82.14 133.66
N LEU A 537 -43.21 -82.88 132.67
CA LEU A 537 -43.85 -84.10 132.15
C LEU A 537 -44.01 -85.19 133.22
N ASP A 538 -42.96 -85.42 134.02
CA ASP A 538 -42.96 -86.42 135.11
C ASP A 538 -44.02 -86.10 136.21
N LEU A 539 -44.46 -84.84 136.30
CA LEU A 539 -45.52 -84.40 137.21
C LEU A 539 -46.91 -84.45 136.58
N GLU A 540 -47.03 -84.25 135.26
CA GLU A 540 -48.29 -84.45 134.52
C GLU A 540 -48.70 -85.93 134.44
N GLU A 541 -47.74 -86.86 134.33
CA GLU A 541 -48.05 -88.30 134.30
C GLU A 541 -48.74 -88.78 135.59
N GLN A 542 -48.27 -88.32 136.75
CA GLN A 542 -48.87 -88.61 138.07
C GLN A 542 -50.29 -88.01 138.24
N LEU A 543 -50.61 -86.96 137.48
CA LEU A 543 -51.94 -86.35 137.40
C LEU A 543 -52.90 -87.14 136.50
N SER A 544 -52.36 -87.90 135.54
CA SER A 544 -53.15 -88.64 134.54
C SER A 544 -53.91 -89.84 135.13
N GLU A 545 -53.31 -90.56 136.10
CA GLU A 545 -53.93 -91.75 136.69
C GLU A 545 -55.15 -91.41 137.54
N LYS A 546 -55.06 -90.38 138.40
CA LYS A 546 -56.15 -90.00 139.31
C LYS A 546 -57.42 -89.52 138.58
N ASN A 547 -57.28 -89.10 137.31
CA ASN A 547 -58.42 -88.71 136.46
C ASN A 547 -59.18 -89.90 135.85
N LYS A 548 -58.57 -91.08 135.71
CA LYS A 548 -59.27 -92.26 135.14
C LYS A 548 -60.41 -92.74 136.06
N THR A 549 -60.21 -92.67 137.37
CA THR A 549 -61.21 -93.03 138.41
C THR A 549 -62.50 -92.21 138.32
N ILE A 550 -62.43 -90.98 137.80
CA ILE A 550 -63.58 -90.04 137.76
C ILE A 550 -64.54 -90.37 136.60
N LYS A 551 -64.04 -90.82 135.44
CA LYS A 551 -64.89 -91.09 134.26
C LYS A 551 -65.91 -92.22 134.46
N VAL A 552 -65.65 -93.14 135.39
CA VAL A 552 -66.57 -94.24 135.76
C VAL A 552 -67.91 -93.72 136.29
N LEU A 553 -67.97 -92.50 136.84
CA LEU A 553 -69.20 -91.93 137.41
C LEU A 553 -70.08 -91.16 136.42
N GLN A 554 -69.59 -90.82 135.22
CA GLN A 554 -70.36 -90.03 134.23
C GLN A 554 -71.09 -90.89 133.18
N GLN A 555 -70.81 -92.19 133.10
CA GLN A 555 -71.45 -93.16 132.19
C GLN A 555 -72.93 -93.47 132.52
N ARG A 556 -73.55 -92.78 133.50
CA ARG A 556 -74.90 -93.10 134.00
C ARG A 556 -75.93 -91.98 133.86
N LEU A 557 -75.57 -90.80 133.34
CA LEU A 557 -76.50 -89.66 133.26
C LEU A 557 -77.14 -89.47 131.88
N THR A 558 -78.10 -90.35 131.59
CA THR A 558 -79.24 -90.13 130.68
C THR A 558 -78.94 -89.94 129.18
N ASP A 559 -78.77 -91.07 128.50
CA ASP A 559 -79.18 -91.36 127.12
C ASP A 559 -80.69 -91.13 126.81
N MET A 560 -81.37 -90.25 127.55
CA MET A 560 -82.83 -90.05 127.52
C MET A 560 -83.26 -88.63 127.12
N LYS A 561 -82.36 -87.81 126.53
CA LYS A 561 -82.71 -86.50 125.96
C LYS A 561 -82.39 -86.33 124.47
N LYS A 562 -82.43 -87.42 123.72
CA LYS A 562 -82.92 -87.39 122.32
C LYS A 562 -84.44 -87.17 122.35
N THR A 563 -85.03 -86.69 121.24
CA THR A 563 -86.47 -86.36 121.10
C THR A 563 -86.79 -85.07 121.89
N LEU A 564 -87.14 -83.91 121.30
CA LEU A 564 -87.68 -83.57 119.98
C LEU A 564 -87.09 -82.25 119.42
N GLN A 565 -86.89 -82.19 118.08
CA GLN A 565 -87.33 -81.15 117.11
C GLN A 565 -87.12 -79.63 117.43
N ARG A 566 -86.78 -78.72 116.50
CA ARG A 566 -86.64 -78.78 115.02
C ARG A 566 -85.77 -77.59 114.50
N GLU A 567 -85.21 -77.76 113.30
CA GLU A 567 -84.82 -76.76 112.27
C GLU A 567 -84.70 -75.24 112.59
N LEU A 568 -83.52 -74.65 112.37
CA LEU A 568 -83.20 -73.79 111.18
C LEU A 568 -81.70 -73.37 111.12
N LYS A 569 -81.29 -72.58 110.10
CA LYS A 569 -79.87 -72.37 109.67
C LYS A 569 -79.23 -71.01 110.04
N ILE A 570 -78.01 -71.10 110.60
CA ILE A 570 -76.71 -70.52 110.17
C ILE A 570 -76.64 -69.09 109.53
N PRO A 571 -75.73 -68.20 110.03
CA PRO A 571 -75.31 -66.92 109.39
C PRO A 571 -73.88 -66.95 108.74
N SER A 572 -73.37 -65.77 108.34
CA SER A 572 -72.07 -65.44 107.68
C SER A 572 -70.82 -65.46 108.63
N SER A 573 -69.54 -65.24 108.24
CA SER A 573 -68.83 -64.71 107.03
C SER A 573 -67.38 -65.28 106.84
N LEU A 574 -66.59 -64.82 105.84
CA LEU A 574 -65.16 -65.14 105.52
C LEU A 574 -64.25 -63.88 105.65
N LEU A 575 -62.92 -63.87 105.92
CA LEU A 575 -61.67 -64.48 105.33
C LEU A 575 -61.21 -63.81 104.00
N ASP A 576 -59.90 -63.67 103.64
CA ASP A 576 -58.63 -64.26 104.15
C ASP A 576 -57.32 -63.48 103.72
N SER A 577 -56.14 -63.83 104.27
CA SER A 577 -54.74 -63.73 103.69
C SER A 577 -54.15 -62.32 103.30
N ASP A 578 -52.91 -62.03 102.80
CA ASP A 578 -51.48 -62.51 102.88
C ASP A 578 -50.56 -61.56 102.02
N VAL A 579 -49.19 -61.46 101.98
CA VAL A 579 -48.01 -61.81 102.83
C VAL A 579 -46.72 -61.04 102.37
N GLU A 580 -45.77 -60.77 103.29
CA GLU A 580 -44.30 -60.40 103.21
C GLU A 580 -43.63 -59.35 102.25
N ALA A 581 -42.51 -58.78 102.78
CA ALA A 581 -41.22 -58.37 102.15
C ALA A 581 -40.93 -56.97 101.50
N SER A 582 -40.28 -56.10 102.30
CA SER A 582 -39.03 -55.32 102.06
C SER A 582 -38.77 -54.30 100.92
N ALA A 583 -38.33 -53.10 101.38
CA ALA A 583 -37.27 -52.22 100.84
C ALA A 583 -37.54 -51.32 99.59
N ALA A 584 -36.66 -50.32 99.38
CA ALA A 584 -36.87 -49.16 98.49
C ALA A 584 -35.57 -48.61 97.87
N ILE A 585 -35.64 -47.85 96.76
CA ILE A 585 -34.60 -46.90 96.28
C ILE A 585 -35.13 -45.86 95.25
N LEU A 586 -34.31 -44.83 95.01
CA LEU A 586 -34.55 -43.45 94.54
C LEU A 586 -34.78 -43.20 93.01
N ASN A 587 -35.24 -41.96 92.72
CA ASN A 587 -34.71 -40.96 91.75
C ASN A 587 -35.41 -40.70 90.38
N PRO A 588 -35.60 -39.41 89.97
CA PRO A 588 -36.02 -39.00 88.61
C PRO A 588 -35.14 -37.89 87.94
N SER A 589 -35.05 -37.85 86.59
CA SER A 589 -34.66 -36.66 85.79
C SER A 589 -34.79 -36.87 84.27
N SER A 590 -35.25 -35.87 83.47
CA SER A 590 -34.76 -35.58 82.09
C SER A 590 -35.43 -34.36 81.41
N SER A 591 -34.62 -33.59 80.68
CA SER A 591 -34.79 -32.29 80.00
C SER A 591 -35.65 -32.20 78.72
N LYS A 592 -36.11 -30.98 78.34
CA LYS A 592 -35.84 -30.24 77.05
C LYS A 592 -36.90 -29.18 76.66
N THR A 593 -36.48 -28.04 76.06
CA THR A 593 -37.00 -27.35 74.82
C THR A 593 -36.39 -25.96 74.58
N VAL A 594 -35.95 -25.60 73.35
CA VAL A 594 -35.43 -24.24 72.96
C VAL A 594 -35.63 -23.92 71.44
N THR A 595 -36.14 -22.71 71.09
CA THR A 595 -36.05 -21.92 69.80
C THR A 595 -36.74 -22.29 68.45
N ALA A 596 -36.93 -21.22 67.61
CA ALA A 596 -36.96 -21.11 66.11
C ALA A 596 -38.30 -21.24 65.32
N ARG A 597 -38.57 -20.62 64.12
CA ARG A 597 -38.17 -19.32 63.47
C ARG A 597 -38.94 -19.05 62.12
N HIS A 598 -39.32 -17.78 61.80
CA HIS A 598 -39.46 -17.09 60.47
C HIS A 598 -40.53 -17.37 59.36
N ASN A 599 -41.17 -16.26 58.88
CA ASN A 599 -41.38 -15.67 57.50
C ASN A 599 -41.71 -16.54 56.24
N ASN A 600 -42.67 -16.20 55.34
CA ASN A 600 -42.85 -15.07 54.37
C ASN A 600 -41.80 -15.03 53.21
N SER A 601 -42.09 -14.71 51.93
CA SER A 601 -43.32 -14.53 51.09
C SER A 601 -42.93 -14.61 49.57
N ARG A 602 -43.87 -14.51 48.60
CA ARG A 602 -43.61 -14.50 47.13
C ARG A 602 -44.52 -13.52 46.37
N GLU A 603 -44.01 -12.81 45.35
CA GLU A 603 -44.78 -12.34 44.18
C GLU A 603 -43.87 -11.88 43.00
N ASP A 604 -44.46 -11.29 41.96
CA ASP A 604 -43.87 -10.74 40.69
C ASP A 604 -43.22 -11.70 39.66
N ASP A 605 -43.98 -12.04 38.61
CA ASP A 605 -43.50 -12.83 37.44
C ASP A 605 -44.17 -12.44 36.09
N VAL A 606 -44.75 -11.23 36.00
CA VAL A 606 -45.60 -10.83 34.85
C VAL A 606 -44.82 -10.15 33.70
N ASN A 607 -43.67 -9.51 33.99
CA ASN A 607 -43.07 -8.51 33.09
C ASN A 607 -42.27 -9.11 31.91
N PHE A 608 -41.64 -10.29 32.09
CA PHE A 608 -40.71 -10.86 31.10
C PHE A 608 -41.35 -11.27 29.76
N LYS A 609 -42.64 -11.61 29.75
CA LYS A 609 -43.30 -12.18 28.55
C LYS A 609 -43.53 -11.14 27.44
N TYR A 610 -43.81 -9.88 27.81
CA TYR A 610 -43.90 -8.78 26.86
C TYR A 610 -42.52 -8.30 26.41
N LEU A 611 -41.58 -8.15 27.36
CA LEU A 611 -40.22 -7.69 27.10
C LEU A 611 -39.52 -8.52 26.01
N LYS A 612 -39.63 -9.86 26.08
CA LYS A 612 -39.07 -10.77 25.06
C LYS A 612 -39.62 -10.50 23.65
N HIS A 613 -40.90 -10.15 23.52
CA HIS A 613 -41.52 -9.91 22.21
C HIS A 613 -41.12 -8.55 21.62
N VAL A 614 -41.00 -7.51 22.45
CA VAL A 614 -40.53 -6.18 22.02
C VAL A 614 -39.06 -6.23 21.59
N LEU A 615 -38.19 -6.92 22.34
CA LEU A 615 -36.78 -7.12 21.98
C LEU A 615 -36.61 -7.88 20.66
N ILE A 616 -37.35 -8.98 20.46
CA ILE A 616 -37.30 -9.73 19.20
C ILE A 616 -37.74 -8.83 18.04
N LYS A 617 -38.86 -8.09 18.18
CA LYS A 617 -39.33 -7.19 17.12
C LYS A 617 -38.30 -6.10 16.79
N PHE A 618 -37.71 -5.46 17.81
CA PHE A 618 -36.65 -4.45 17.63
C PHE A 618 -35.44 -4.99 16.84
N LEU A 619 -35.02 -6.23 17.12
CA LEU A 619 -33.88 -6.88 16.45
C LEU A 619 -34.19 -7.39 15.03
N THR A 620 -35.46 -7.51 14.64
CA THR A 620 -35.88 -8.02 13.31
C THR A 620 -36.60 -6.99 12.43
N SER A 621 -36.94 -5.82 12.95
CA SER A 621 -37.54 -4.71 12.19
C SER A 621 -36.49 -4.01 11.32
N ARG A 622 -36.95 -3.32 10.27
CA ARG A 622 -36.07 -2.44 9.46
C ARG A 622 -35.62 -1.25 10.30
N GLU A 623 -34.47 -0.66 9.95
CA GLU A 623 -33.77 0.30 10.80
C GLU A 623 -34.62 1.56 11.12
N TYR A 624 -35.51 1.97 10.21
CA TYR A 624 -36.43 3.11 10.42
C TYR A 624 -37.62 2.77 11.34
N GLU A 625 -37.97 1.49 11.47
CA GLU A 625 -38.94 1.02 12.46
C GLU A 625 -38.27 0.84 13.83
N ALA A 626 -37.02 0.37 13.86
CA ALA A 626 -36.23 0.23 15.08
C ALA A 626 -36.06 1.57 15.80
N LEU A 627 -35.77 2.66 15.07
CA LEU A 627 -35.71 4.03 15.59
C LEU A 627 -36.97 4.45 16.39
N HIS A 628 -38.17 4.06 15.93
CA HIS A 628 -39.42 4.34 16.62
C HIS A 628 -39.67 3.42 17.83
N LEU A 629 -39.04 2.24 17.85
CA LEU A 629 -39.15 1.27 18.95
C LEU A 629 -38.14 1.53 20.08
N THR A 630 -37.04 2.25 19.84
CA THR A 630 -36.01 2.65 20.82
C THR A 630 -36.60 3.10 22.15
N ARG A 631 -37.57 4.02 22.13
CA ARG A 631 -38.19 4.61 23.32
C ARG A 631 -39.07 3.64 24.12
N ALA A 632 -39.62 2.62 23.46
CA ALA A 632 -40.36 1.54 24.10
C ALA A 632 -39.42 0.49 24.71
N VAL A 633 -38.26 0.24 24.07
CA VAL A 633 -37.21 -0.63 24.63
C VAL A 633 -36.58 0.02 25.86
N ALA A 634 -36.20 1.31 25.80
CA ALA A 634 -35.61 2.05 26.91
C ALA A 634 -36.51 2.09 28.16
N THR A 635 -37.82 2.31 27.98
CA THR A 635 -38.79 2.34 29.09
C THR A 635 -39.10 0.95 29.67
N LEU A 636 -39.06 -0.13 28.88
CA LEU A 636 -39.26 -1.50 29.36
C LEU A 636 -38.01 -2.15 29.98
N LEU A 637 -36.81 -1.62 29.70
CA LEU A 637 -35.54 -2.08 30.27
C LEU A 637 -34.92 -1.13 31.30
N HIS A 638 -35.58 0.00 31.59
CA HIS A 638 -35.09 1.05 32.49
C HIS A 638 -33.68 1.57 32.13
N PHE A 639 -33.43 1.79 30.84
CA PHE A 639 -32.19 2.41 30.36
C PHE A 639 -32.05 3.86 30.87
N SER A 640 -30.81 4.30 31.11
CA SER A 640 -30.50 5.69 31.36
C SER A 640 -30.64 6.57 30.10
N PRO A 641 -30.78 7.91 30.25
CA PRO A 641 -30.83 8.83 29.10
C PRO A 641 -29.58 8.76 28.21
N GLU A 642 -28.40 8.54 28.79
CA GLU A 642 -27.16 8.27 28.05
C GLU A 642 -27.23 7.00 27.19
N GLU A 643 -27.81 5.91 27.72
CA GLU A 643 -27.92 4.63 27.00
C GLU A 643 -28.98 4.69 25.87
N GLU A 644 -30.12 5.35 26.10
CA GLU A 644 -31.12 5.58 25.05
C GLU A 644 -30.52 6.43 23.91
N ARG A 645 -29.80 7.52 24.24
CA ARG A 645 -29.11 8.36 23.26
C ARG A 645 -28.04 7.59 22.48
N LEU A 646 -27.21 6.79 23.15
CA LEU A 646 -26.14 6.03 22.52
C LEU A 646 -26.68 4.95 21.55
N LEU A 647 -27.82 4.34 21.88
CA LEU A 647 -28.53 3.41 21.00
C LEU A 647 -29.10 4.12 19.76
N GLN A 648 -29.69 5.31 19.95
CA GLN A 648 -30.22 6.13 18.85
C GLN A 648 -29.10 6.61 17.90
N GLU A 649 -28.00 7.17 18.43
CA GLU A 649 -26.83 7.60 17.64
C GLU A 649 -26.20 6.42 16.86
N THR A 650 -26.23 5.20 17.41
CA THR A 650 -25.72 4.00 16.74
C THR A 650 -26.62 3.53 15.59
N LEU A 651 -27.94 3.72 15.68
CA LEU A 651 -28.88 3.46 14.59
C LEU A 651 -28.79 4.53 13.50
N GLU A 652 -28.71 5.80 13.88
CA GLU A 652 -28.59 6.93 12.94
C GLU A 652 -27.25 6.91 12.19
N TRP A 653 -26.15 6.54 12.85
CA TRP A 653 -24.87 6.29 12.20
C TRP A 653 -24.98 5.23 11.08
N LYS A 654 -25.68 4.12 11.33
CA LYS A 654 -25.90 3.07 10.33
C LYS A 654 -26.70 3.52 9.11
N MET A 655 -27.45 4.62 9.19
CA MET A 655 -28.16 5.20 8.05
C MET A 655 -27.35 6.23 7.26
N SER A 656 -26.18 6.67 7.75
CA SER A 656 -25.43 7.78 7.18
C SER A 656 -24.12 7.33 6.51
N TRP A 657 -24.04 7.50 5.19
CA TRP A 657 -22.85 7.19 4.39
C TRP A 657 -21.59 7.97 4.81
N PHE A 658 -21.77 9.12 5.48
CA PHE A 658 -20.69 10.01 5.92
C PHE A 658 -20.65 10.22 7.46
N GLY A 659 -21.34 9.36 8.22
CA GLY A 659 -21.39 9.46 9.69
C GLY A 659 -20.11 8.97 10.36
N THR A 660 -19.59 9.73 11.34
CA THR A 660 -18.55 9.25 12.26
C THR A 660 -19.14 8.24 13.25
N ARG A 661 -18.47 7.11 13.48
CA ARG A 661 -18.98 6.04 14.36
C ARG A 661 -19.06 6.50 15.83
N PRO A 662 -20.19 6.32 16.53
CA PRO A 662 -20.32 6.65 17.95
C PRO A 662 -19.31 5.92 18.84
N ASN A 663 -18.82 6.61 19.86
CA ASN A 663 -17.77 6.12 20.76
C ASN A 663 -18.34 5.21 21.86
N LEU A 664 -18.72 3.99 21.48
CA LEU A 664 -19.05 2.91 22.40
C LEU A 664 -17.79 2.51 23.19
N GLY A 665 -17.78 2.80 24.49
CA GLY A 665 -16.66 2.49 25.39
C GLY A 665 -16.30 1.01 25.40
N PHE A 666 -15.05 0.68 25.74
CA PHE A 666 -14.46 -0.66 25.62
C PHE A 666 -15.05 -1.70 26.59
N GLY A 667 -16.28 -2.14 26.31
CA GLY A 667 -16.85 -3.40 26.79
C GLY A 667 -16.31 -4.61 26.01
N GLN A 668 -16.39 -5.79 26.62
CA GLN A 668 -15.67 -6.99 26.19
C GLN A 668 -16.05 -7.50 24.77
N THR A 669 -15.01 -7.67 23.94
CA THR A 669 -14.91 -8.66 22.85
C THR A 669 -16.12 -8.87 21.93
N ALA A 670 -16.23 -8.06 20.88
CA ALA A 670 -17.01 -8.39 19.69
C ALA A 670 -16.13 -8.32 18.43
N LYS A 671 -15.87 -9.47 17.79
CA LYS A 671 -15.19 -9.50 16.47
C LYS A 671 -16.18 -9.04 15.39
N ALA A 672 -15.84 -7.98 14.67
CA ALA A 672 -16.61 -7.57 13.50
C ALA A 672 -16.35 -8.55 12.35
N ILE A 673 -17.42 -9.03 11.72
CA ILE A 673 -17.37 -9.70 10.41
C ILE A 673 -17.57 -8.61 9.35
N PRO A 674 -16.73 -8.51 8.30
CA PRO A 674 -16.92 -7.53 7.24
C PRO A 674 -18.17 -7.85 6.40
N PRO A 675 -18.78 -6.84 5.75
CA PRO A 675 -19.85 -7.09 4.79
C PRO A 675 -19.34 -7.91 3.58
N SER A 676 -20.25 -8.64 2.95
CA SER A 676 -20.05 -9.33 1.67
C SER A 676 -20.56 -8.47 0.51
#